data_AF-A0A1H3XZ96-F1
#
_entry.id   AF-A0A1H3XZ96-F1
#
_cell.length_a   1.000
_cell.length_b   1.000
_cell.length_c   1.000
_cell.angle_alpha   90.00
_cell.angle_beta   90.00
_cell.angle_gamma   90.00
#
_symmetry.space_group_name_H-M   'P 1'
#
loop_
_entity.id
_entity.type
_entity.pdbx_description
1 polymer ?
#
loop_
_entity_poly.entity_id
_entity_poly.type
_entity_poly.pdbx_seq_one_letter_code
_entity_poly.pdbx_strand_id
1 'polypeptide(L)'
;MNSNKSRFGMVKLNITLLFIFVFCTGHAQSSWIRVNQVGYLEDDVKVAVWISKENNVVREFQVIDLATKETVFTGSDIRNTGKQPAFGSSARLNFTALKRPGSYIVKVGETESVPFRIGNDVYAGAADIPLKYMRQQRCGYNPFLKDSCHVHDAISVGDPDGKRDGLYFNTVGGWHDASDYLQYVTTSANAVYQMLFAYSQHPGSFSDRYDANGHEGANGIPDILDEAKWGLDWLVKMNPDADTYFNQLADDRDHVGFTLPNEQKVDYGWGPGKERPVYFVSPKPQGLFKYKNRSTGMASTLGKYASSFSLGAKLLADYYPEFSDLLAQKAQDAYHKGAENPGVSQTAPGGAPYFYEEDNWADDMQLAAMEMYNSTGQKEYLTQAINYGRLEPVTPWMGADSARHYQWYPFVNLGNYHLAAQHGNLRAQKEFIRNMRTGLQRVKERAEGDAFLNGIPFIWCSNNLTVGFITQCRLYHDITGDDSFLEIETAMRDWLLGCNPWGTSMIVGYPEQGDTPTDPHSAFTHLHRIPVTGGIVDGPIYHSIFSSLIGIYLANEDEYADFQSDCVVYHDDYADYSTNEPTMDGTASLTYYLGYLSAQAKQAKKVAGGIVRGDTSKKQLSLVFTGHEYADGARKIQEVLKKNNIKGTFFLTGDFYRKYPAIARDLQKDGHYLGPHSDKHLLYADWKNRDSTLISRTDFEKDLNDNYQAMEEIGLKIESPRYFMPPYEWYNQEISNWTEAMGVQIVNFTPGTTSNADYTTPDMKNYLSSETIYNNILAYEEKNGLNGFLLLVHIGTDPKRIDKLYDRLEDMIKELKKRGYEFKRVDKLLKD
;
A
#
# COMPACT_ATOMS: atom_id res chain seq x y z
N MET A 1 7.75 79.35 21.38
CA MET A 1 9.21 79.51 21.43
C MET A 1 9.77 79.08 20.09
N ASN A 2 10.46 80.00 19.43
CA ASN A 2 10.82 80.03 18.01
C ASN A 2 11.88 78.98 17.62
N SER A 3 11.91 78.52 16.36
CA SER A 3 12.76 79.16 15.34
C SER A 3 12.94 78.38 14.03
N ASN A 4 12.69 79.11 12.94
CA ASN A 4 13.51 79.29 11.74
C ASN A 4 13.96 78.12 10.86
N LYS A 5 13.44 78.20 9.62
CA LYS A 5 14.07 77.80 8.36
C LYS A 5 15.41 78.52 8.15
N SER A 6 16.39 77.83 7.58
CA SER A 6 17.40 78.43 6.70
C SER A 6 17.72 77.51 5.51
N ARG A 7 17.50 78.04 4.31
CA ARG A 7 17.99 77.50 3.02
C ARG A 7 19.50 77.68 2.93
N PHE A 8 20.21 76.66 2.42
CA PHE A 8 21.51 76.84 1.77
C PHE A 8 21.55 76.06 0.45
N GLY A 9 22.21 76.68 -0.54
CA GLY A 9 22.05 76.42 -1.96
C GLY A 9 22.73 75.16 -2.51
N MET A 10 22.12 74.67 -3.60
CA MET A 10 22.54 73.57 -4.46
C MET A 10 23.90 73.82 -5.14
N VAL A 11 24.79 72.82 -5.06
CA VAL A 11 25.80 72.53 -6.09
C VAL A 11 25.40 71.18 -6.71
N LYS A 12 25.12 71.16 -8.01
CA LYS A 12 24.78 69.94 -8.75
C LYS A 12 26.04 69.12 -9.01
N LEU A 13 26.09 67.92 -8.44
CA LEU A 13 27.08 66.88 -8.77
C LEU A 13 26.35 65.82 -9.63
N ASN A 14 26.70 65.72 -10.91
CA ASN A 14 26.19 64.66 -11.79
C ASN A 14 26.92 63.35 -11.46
N ILE A 15 26.24 62.42 -10.80
CA ILE A 15 26.68 61.03 -10.66
C ILE A 15 25.85 60.19 -11.63
N THR A 16 26.47 59.70 -12.68
CA THR A 16 25.89 58.71 -13.59
C THR A 16 25.97 57.34 -12.91
N LEU A 17 24.84 56.82 -12.39
CA LEU A 17 24.73 55.44 -11.92
C LEU A 17 24.62 54.51 -13.13
N LEU A 18 25.63 53.67 -13.33
CA LEU A 18 25.61 52.56 -14.29
C LEU A 18 24.81 51.40 -13.67
N PHE A 19 23.56 51.21 -14.09
CA PHE A 19 22.78 50.02 -13.75
C PHE A 19 23.31 48.82 -14.55
N ILE A 20 24.04 47.93 -13.89
CA ILE A 20 24.34 46.60 -14.42
C ILE A 20 23.07 45.76 -14.28
N PHE A 21 22.34 45.58 -15.38
CA PHE A 21 21.30 44.57 -15.50
C PHE A 21 21.97 43.19 -15.50
N VAL A 22 21.97 42.51 -14.36
CA VAL A 22 22.20 41.07 -14.31
C VAL A 22 20.96 40.42 -14.89
N PHE A 23 21.03 40.02 -16.16
CA PHE A 23 20.06 39.09 -16.74
C PHE A 23 20.27 37.74 -16.06
N CYS A 24 19.49 37.44 -15.02
CA CYS A 24 19.27 36.06 -14.60
C CYS A 24 18.44 35.39 -15.70
N THR A 25 19.11 34.75 -16.65
CA THR A 25 18.48 33.78 -17.54
C THR A 25 18.18 32.52 -16.72
N GLY A 26 17.06 32.55 -15.99
CA GLY A 26 16.46 31.31 -15.48
C GLY A 26 16.17 30.42 -16.69
N HIS A 27 16.96 29.36 -16.87
CA HIS A 27 16.65 28.35 -17.87
C HIS A 27 15.43 27.60 -17.34
N ALA A 28 14.28 27.77 -18.01
CA ALA A 28 13.11 26.97 -17.71
C ALA A 28 13.49 25.48 -17.84
N GLN A 29 13.14 24.67 -16.84
CA GLN A 29 13.38 23.24 -16.86
C GLN A 29 12.62 22.64 -18.06
N SER A 30 13.33 21.99 -18.98
CA SER A 30 12.75 21.42 -20.20
C SER A 30 12.68 19.90 -20.18
N SER A 31 13.19 19.26 -19.12
CA SER A 31 13.29 17.81 -18.99
C SER A 31 13.02 17.34 -17.55
N TRP A 32 12.44 16.15 -17.40
CA TRP A 32 12.07 15.55 -16.12
C TRP A 32 12.36 14.06 -16.10
N ILE A 33 12.54 13.49 -14.91
CA ILE A 33 12.67 12.03 -14.70
C ILE A 33 11.57 11.59 -13.73
N ARG A 34 10.78 10.62 -14.16
CA ARG A 34 9.67 10.02 -13.42
C ARG A 34 10.09 8.66 -12.88
N VAL A 35 9.73 8.39 -11.62
CA VAL A 35 10.07 7.18 -10.86
C VAL A 35 8.87 6.75 -10.04
N ASN A 36 8.88 5.51 -9.56
CA ASN A 36 7.99 5.10 -8.49
C ASN A 36 8.41 5.81 -7.20
N GLN A 37 7.53 6.65 -6.66
CA GLN A 37 7.81 7.49 -5.50
C GLN A 37 7.81 6.71 -4.17
N VAL A 38 7.19 5.52 -4.12
CA VAL A 38 7.33 4.61 -2.97
C VAL A 38 8.70 3.97 -2.99
N GLY A 39 9.09 3.42 -4.16
CA GLY A 39 10.36 2.76 -4.38
C GLY A 39 10.23 1.39 -5.04
N TYR A 40 11.30 0.59 -4.95
CA TYR A 40 11.43 -0.70 -5.62
C TYR A 40 11.91 -1.78 -4.66
N LEU A 41 11.40 -3.01 -4.77
CA LEU A 41 12.00 -4.16 -4.08
C LEU A 41 13.38 -4.48 -4.69
N GLU A 42 14.24 -5.20 -3.96
CA GLU A 42 15.61 -5.46 -4.43
C GLU A 42 15.66 -6.24 -5.74
N ASP A 43 14.73 -7.18 -5.92
CA ASP A 43 14.63 -8.05 -7.10
C ASP A 43 13.58 -7.60 -8.13
N ASP A 44 12.91 -6.46 -7.91
CA ASP A 44 11.95 -5.89 -8.86
C ASP A 44 12.59 -5.47 -10.18
N VAL A 45 11.79 -5.41 -11.25
CA VAL A 45 12.10 -4.58 -12.43
C VAL A 45 12.10 -3.11 -11.99
N LYS A 46 13.14 -2.36 -12.37
CA LYS A 46 13.33 -0.96 -11.96
C LYS A 46 13.61 -0.10 -13.17
N VAL A 47 12.65 0.75 -13.51
CA VAL A 47 12.71 1.64 -14.68
C VAL A 47 12.27 3.04 -14.28
N ALA A 48 13.08 4.03 -14.65
CA ALA A 48 12.69 5.45 -14.63
C ALA A 48 12.33 5.88 -16.06
N VAL A 49 11.49 6.90 -16.19
CA VAL A 49 11.12 7.47 -17.48
C VAL A 49 11.61 8.92 -17.55
N TRP A 50 12.50 9.20 -18.50
CA TRP A 50 12.93 10.55 -18.83
C TRP A 50 12.04 11.11 -19.94
N ILE A 51 11.61 12.36 -19.80
CA ILE A 51 10.74 13.09 -20.73
C ILE A 51 11.26 14.50 -20.94
N SER A 52 11.10 15.06 -22.14
CA SER A 52 11.56 16.41 -22.45
C SER A 52 10.69 17.12 -23.48
N LYS A 53 10.53 18.43 -23.32
CA LYS A 53 9.93 19.31 -24.34
C LYS A 53 10.82 19.45 -25.58
N GLU A 54 12.11 19.17 -25.44
CA GLU A 54 13.09 19.21 -26.52
C GLU A 54 13.24 17.86 -27.22
N ASN A 55 13.95 17.85 -28.35
CA ASN A 55 14.27 16.63 -29.10
C ASN A 55 15.69 16.17 -28.76
N ASN A 56 15.85 15.45 -27.64
CA ASN A 56 17.13 14.92 -27.19
C ASN A 56 17.13 13.38 -27.20
N VAL A 57 18.34 12.80 -27.17
CA VAL A 57 18.54 11.35 -27.08
C VAL A 57 19.36 11.07 -25.83
N VAL A 58 18.84 10.22 -24.96
CA VAL A 58 19.54 9.80 -23.75
C VAL A 58 20.54 8.70 -24.11
N ARG A 59 21.81 8.87 -23.74
CA ARG A 59 22.90 7.92 -24.02
C ARG A 59 23.42 7.23 -22.78
N GLU A 60 23.31 7.89 -21.63
CA GLU A 60 23.70 7.37 -20.33
C GLU A 60 22.81 7.98 -19.26
N PHE A 61 22.70 7.30 -18.13
CA PHE A 61 22.12 7.85 -16.91
C PHE A 61 22.88 7.32 -15.69
N GLN A 62 22.72 7.98 -14.57
CA GLN A 62 23.35 7.62 -13.30
C GLN A 62 22.29 7.40 -12.22
N VAL A 63 22.57 6.50 -11.28
CA VAL A 63 21.85 6.40 -10.01
C VAL A 63 22.81 6.83 -8.91
N ILE A 64 22.41 7.81 -8.12
CA ILE A 64 23.24 8.46 -7.10
C ILE A 64 22.66 8.14 -5.73
N ASP A 65 23.51 7.71 -4.80
CA ASP A 65 23.14 7.49 -3.41
C ASP A 65 22.93 8.83 -2.69
N LEU A 66 21.77 9.00 -2.04
CA LEU A 66 21.45 10.27 -1.40
C LEU A 66 22.29 10.56 -0.17
N ALA A 67 22.80 9.55 0.52
CA ALA A 67 23.60 9.72 1.71
C ALA A 67 25.06 10.01 1.37
N THR A 68 25.67 9.24 0.46
CA THR A 68 27.09 9.41 0.11
C THR A 68 27.33 10.43 -1.00
N LYS A 69 26.29 10.77 -1.77
CA LYS A 69 26.36 11.58 -3.00
C LYS A 69 27.22 10.95 -4.10
N GLU A 70 27.53 9.67 -3.99
CA GLU A 70 28.31 8.94 -4.98
C GLU A 70 27.41 8.31 -6.04
N THR A 71 27.89 8.27 -7.28
CA THR A 71 27.29 7.45 -8.34
C THR A 71 27.49 5.97 -8.02
N VAL A 72 26.40 5.24 -7.82
CA VAL A 72 26.42 3.81 -7.47
C VAL A 72 26.10 2.90 -8.64
N PHE A 73 25.53 3.47 -9.69
CA PHE A 73 25.20 2.80 -10.93
C PHE A 73 25.31 3.79 -12.07
N THR A 74 25.94 3.38 -13.17
CA THR A 74 25.90 4.09 -14.45
C THR A 74 25.25 3.15 -15.46
N GLY A 75 24.10 3.55 -15.99
CA GLY A 75 23.29 2.73 -16.87
C GLY A 75 23.40 3.13 -18.33
N SER A 76 23.51 2.12 -19.19
CA SER A 76 23.43 2.25 -20.65
C SER A 76 22.27 1.44 -21.25
N ASP A 77 21.51 0.71 -20.42
CA ASP A 77 20.29 0.04 -20.85
C ASP A 77 19.16 1.08 -20.94
N ILE A 78 19.09 1.72 -22.10
CA ILE A 78 18.21 2.85 -22.39
C ILE A 78 17.39 2.53 -23.64
N ARG A 79 16.07 2.65 -23.53
CA ARG A 79 15.16 2.58 -24.67
C ARG A 79 14.61 3.99 -24.96
N ASN A 80 15.20 4.67 -25.94
CA ASN A 80 14.67 5.94 -26.43
C ASN A 80 13.36 5.67 -27.18
N THR A 81 12.26 6.23 -26.68
CA THR A 81 10.89 6.00 -27.18
C THR A 81 10.40 7.13 -28.08
N GLY A 82 11.12 8.26 -28.13
CA GLY A 82 10.79 9.37 -29.03
C GLY A 82 9.67 10.24 -28.50
N LYS A 83 8.87 10.83 -29.41
CA LYS A 83 7.80 11.77 -29.06
C LYS A 83 6.68 11.09 -28.27
N GLN A 84 6.17 11.76 -27.25
CA GLN A 84 4.99 11.36 -26.48
C GLN A 84 3.97 12.51 -26.48
N PRO A 85 2.71 12.30 -26.05
CA PRO A 85 1.81 13.41 -25.75
C PRO A 85 2.52 14.42 -24.81
N ALA A 86 2.40 15.72 -25.10
CA ALA A 86 3.09 16.82 -24.42
C ALA A 86 4.64 16.89 -24.55
N PHE A 87 5.35 15.87 -25.03
CA PHE A 87 6.84 15.83 -25.01
C PHE A 87 7.47 15.55 -26.36
N GLY A 88 8.54 16.28 -26.70
CA GLY A 88 9.29 16.11 -27.96
C GLY A 88 10.14 14.84 -27.99
N SER A 89 10.65 14.41 -26.84
CA SER A 89 11.41 13.16 -26.69
C SER A 89 11.23 12.51 -25.33
N SER A 90 11.50 11.20 -25.27
CA SER A 90 11.38 10.37 -24.07
C SER A 90 12.28 9.16 -24.12
N ALA A 91 12.62 8.61 -22.96
CA ALA A 91 13.42 7.41 -22.82
C ALA A 91 13.08 6.64 -21.54
N ARG A 92 13.15 5.30 -21.60
CA ARG A 92 13.12 4.41 -20.44
C ARG A 92 14.53 4.08 -19.99
N LEU A 93 14.79 4.18 -18.69
CA LEU A 93 16.10 4.04 -18.06
C LEU A 93 16.06 2.84 -17.12
N ASN A 94 16.63 1.70 -17.54
CA ASN A 94 16.55 0.46 -16.78
C ASN A 94 17.75 0.29 -15.83
N PHE A 95 17.48 0.27 -14.53
CA PHE A 95 18.47 0.04 -13.48
C PHE A 95 18.13 -1.17 -12.60
N THR A 96 17.41 -2.14 -13.15
CA THR A 96 17.03 -3.39 -12.48
C THR A 96 18.22 -4.10 -11.81
N ALA A 97 19.40 -4.01 -12.42
CA ALA A 97 20.64 -4.60 -11.90
C ALA A 97 21.11 -3.99 -10.56
N LEU A 98 20.68 -2.77 -10.21
CA LEU A 98 20.92 -2.18 -8.90
C LEU A 98 19.98 -2.79 -7.87
N LYS A 99 20.53 -3.69 -7.04
CA LYS A 99 19.78 -4.37 -5.95
C LYS A 99 20.07 -3.81 -4.57
N ARG A 100 21.07 -2.93 -4.45
CA ARG A 100 21.57 -2.47 -3.15
C ARG A 100 20.47 -1.65 -2.44
N PRO A 101 20.04 -2.01 -1.22
CA PRO A 101 19.10 -1.18 -0.49
C PRO A 101 19.66 0.21 -0.20
N GLY A 102 18.82 1.23 -0.21
CA GLY A 102 19.21 2.61 0.03
C GLY A 102 18.19 3.61 -0.52
N SER A 103 18.53 4.89 -0.41
CA SER A 103 17.75 6.00 -0.98
C SER A 103 18.56 6.64 -2.10
N TYR A 104 17.91 6.88 -3.24
CA TYR A 104 18.58 7.21 -4.49
C TYR A 104 17.85 8.30 -5.27
N ILE A 105 18.56 8.88 -6.23
CA ILE A 105 17.99 9.65 -7.35
C ILE A 105 18.55 9.12 -8.67
N VAL A 106 17.78 9.25 -9.76
CA VAL A 106 18.26 9.03 -11.13
C VAL A 106 18.65 10.37 -11.74
N LYS A 107 19.76 10.42 -12.48
CA LYS A 107 20.29 11.61 -13.13
C LYS A 107 20.60 11.39 -14.61
N VAL A 108 20.21 12.34 -15.46
CA VAL A 108 20.55 12.44 -16.90
C VAL A 108 21.00 13.87 -17.19
N GLY A 109 22.29 14.07 -17.47
CA GLY A 109 22.85 15.42 -17.58
C GLY A 109 22.62 16.19 -16.27
N GLU A 110 21.93 17.34 -16.35
CA GLU A 110 21.53 18.13 -15.17
C GLU A 110 20.12 17.80 -14.66
N THR A 111 19.38 16.90 -15.31
CA THR A 111 18.04 16.49 -14.89
C THR A 111 18.12 15.43 -13.79
N GLU A 112 17.46 15.64 -12.67
CA GLU A 112 17.39 14.71 -11.54
C GLU A 112 15.94 14.28 -11.27
N SER A 113 15.73 13.04 -10.83
CA SER A 113 14.43 12.56 -10.34
C SER A 113 14.16 13.05 -8.92
N VAL A 114 12.91 12.90 -8.46
CA VAL A 114 12.63 12.88 -7.02
C VAL A 114 13.36 11.71 -6.34
N PRO A 115 13.65 11.81 -5.03
CA PRO A 115 14.14 10.69 -4.22
C PRO A 115 13.24 9.45 -4.29
N PHE A 116 13.84 8.27 -4.32
CA PHE A 116 13.13 6.99 -4.16
C PHE A 116 13.97 6.00 -3.36
N ARG A 117 13.34 4.92 -2.87
CA ARG A 117 14.02 3.86 -2.12
C ARG A 117 14.16 2.58 -2.94
N ILE A 118 15.24 1.84 -2.69
CA ILE A 118 15.32 0.41 -3.02
C ILE A 118 15.43 -0.33 -1.69
N GLY A 119 14.62 -1.37 -1.50
CA GLY A 119 14.65 -2.18 -0.29
C GLY A 119 13.48 -3.14 -0.24
N ASN A 120 13.67 -4.29 0.41
CA ASN A 120 12.58 -5.25 0.58
C ASN A 120 11.53 -4.80 1.62
N ASP A 121 11.65 -3.62 2.23
CA ASP A 121 10.67 -3.08 3.19
C ASP A 121 9.77 -1.98 2.59
N VAL A 122 9.99 -1.55 1.34
CA VAL A 122 9.37 -0.32 0.80
C VAL A 122 7.84 -0.37 0.67
N TYR A 123 7.26 -1.56 0.55
CA TYR A 123 5.81 -1.77 0.50
C TYR A 123 5.22 -2.29 1.82
N ALA A 124 6.00 -2.30 2.90
CA ALA A 124 5.53 -2.80 4.18
C ALA A 124 4.35 -1.96 4.70
N GLY A 125 3.19 -2.59 4.91
CA GLY A 125 1.97 -1.93 5.36
C GLY A 125 1.18 -1.24 4.25
N ALA A 126 1.56 -1.40 2.98
CA ALA A 126 0.81 -0.86 1.85
C ALA A 126 -0.62 -1.45 1.75
N ALA A 127 -0.80 -2.68 2.23
CA ALA A 127 -2.07 -3.40 2.18
C ALA A 127 -3.22 -2.71 2.94
N ASP A 128 -2.91 -1.98 4.02
CA ASP A 128 -3.91 -1.29 4.85
C ASP A 128 -4.26 0.11 4.31
N ILE A 129 -3.52 0.63 3.31
CA ILE A 129 -3.72 1.98 2.78
C ILE A 129 -5.14 2.16 2.18
N PRO A 130 -5.63 1.27 1.31
CA PRO A 130 -6.99 1.41 0.76
C PRO A 130 -8.09 1.37 1.83
N LEU A 131 -7.87 0.62 2.93
CA LEU A 131 -8.87 0.46 4.00
C LEU A 131 -9.13 1.76 4.77
N LYS A 132 -8.23 2.75 4.70
CA LYS A 132 -8.48 4.08 5.25
C LYS A 132 -9.63 4.78 4.52
N TYR A 133 -9.59 4.77 3.19
CA TYR A 133 -10.64 5.34 2.36
C TYR A 133 -11.94 4.54 2.47
N MET A 134 -11.88 3.21 2.41
CA MET A 134 -13.08 2.36 2.56
C MET A 134 -13.84 2.67 3.86
N ARG A 135 -13.14 2.80 5.00
CA ARG A 135 -13.77 3.19 6.27
C ARG A 135 -14.38 4.59 6.25
N GLN A 136 -13.77 5.52 5.52
CA GLN A 136 -14.28 6.88 5.37
C GLN A 136 -15.55 6.93 4.52
N GLN A 137 -15.68 6.02 3.57
CA GLN A 137 -16.86 5.90 2.70
C GLN A 137 -18.05 5.22 3.37
N ARG A 138 -17.94 4.75 4.63
CA ARG A 138 -19.04 4.07 5.32
C ARG A 138 -20.28 4.99 5.42
N CYS A 139 -21.41 4.49 4.95
CA CYS A 139 -22.75 5.06 5.10
C CYS A 139 -23.49 4.38 6.27
N GLY A 140 -24.43 5.07 6.93
CA GLY A 140 -24.89 4.67 8.26
C GLY A 140 -23.90 5.22 9.28
N TYR A 141 -23.26 4.39 10.09
CA TYR A 141 -22.22 4.88 11.01
C TYR A 141 -20.90 5.17 10.28
N ASN A 142 -20.39 6.39 10.42
CA ASN A 142 -19.13 6.82 9.82
C ASN A 142 -18.06 7.10 10.91
N PRO A 143 -16.96 6.33 10.98
CA PRO A 143 -15.96 6.48 12.05
C PRO A 143 -15.16 7.79 11.96
N PHE A 144 -15.04 8.40 10.77
CA PHE A 144 -14.31 9.65 10.60
C PHE A 144 -15.13 10.85 11.11
N LEU A 145 -16.42 10.86 10.82
CA LEU A 145 -17.34 11.89 11.32
C LEU A 145 -17.77 11.64 12.77
N LYS A 146 -17.62 10.40 13.26
CA LYS A 146 -18.15 9.92 14.54
C LYS A 146 -19.64 10.20 14.68
N ASP A 147 -20.35 10.10 13.57
CA ASP A 147 -21.77 10.40 13.42
C ASP A 147 -22.39 9.44 12.40
N SER A 148 -23.69 9.55 12.16
CA SER A 148 -24.39 8.74 11.18
C SER A 148 -25.04 9.56 10.06
N CYS A 149 -25.07 8.99 8.86
CA CYS A 149 -25.71 9.55 7.68
C CYS A 149 -26.77 8.60 7.13
N HIS A 150 -27.71 9.15 6.36
CA HIS A 150 -28.72 8.41 5.60
C HIS A 150 -29.52 7.37 6.44
N VAL A 151 -29.77 7.68 7.71
CA VAL A 151 -30.40 6.77 8.70
C VAL A 151 -31.88 6.43 8.41
N HIS A 152 -32.45 6.99 7.34
CA HIS A 152 -33.83 6.79 6.92
C HIS A 152 -33.98 5.87 5.70
N ASP A 153 -32.89 5.33 5.15
CA ASP A 153 -32.98 4.44 3.99
C ASP A 153 -33.85 3.20 4.29
N ALA A 154 -34.81 2.82 3.44
CA ALA A 154 -35.19 3.37 2.13
C ALA A 154 -36.66 3.08 1.76
N ILE A 155 -37.16 3.72 0.69
CA ILE A 155 -38.45 3.40 0.06
C ILE A 155 -38.21 2.73 -1.30
N SER A 156 -38.81 1.57 -1.53
CA SER A 156 -38.64 0.81 -2.77
C SER A 156 -39.31 1.47 -3.97
N VAL A 157 -38.63 1.43 -5.11
CA VAL A 157 -39.11 1.94 -6.40
C VAL A 157 -38.68 1.05 -7.56
N GLY A 158 -39.42 1.14 -8.67
CA GLY A 158 -39.06 0.48 -9.91
C GLY A 158 -39.17 -1.04 -9.85
N ASP A 159 -40.08 -1.58 -9.04
CA ASP A 159 -40.38 -3.02 -9.02
C ASP A 159 -40.77 -3.49 -10.44
N PRO A 160 -40.12 -4.52 -11.02
CA PRO A 160 -40.44 -5.01 -12.37
C PRO A 160 -41.90 -5.45 -12.56
N ASP A 161 -42.57 -5.79 -11.46
CA ASP A 161 -44.00 -6.15 -11.41
C ASP A 161 -44.91 -5.01 -10.92
N GLY A 162 -44.34 -3.89 -10.44
CA GLY A 162 -45.05 -2.73 -9.91
C GLY A 162 -45.86 -2.96 -8.64
N LYS A 163 -45.62 -4.06 -7.91
CA LYS A 163 -46.42 -4.46 -6.73
C LYS A 163 -45.80 -4.02 -5.42
N ARG A 164 -44.49 -3.81 -5.40
CA ARG A 164 -43.69 -3.53 -4.21
C ARG A 164 -43.15 -2.11 -4.17
N ASP A 165 -43.64 -1.20 -5.01
CA ASP A 165 -43.26 0.21 -4.96
C ASP A 165 -43.88 0.90 -3.72
N GLY A 166 -43.14 1.80 -3.08
CA GLY A 166 -43.60 2.57 -1.93
C GLY A 166 -43.49 1.84 -0.59
N LEU A 167 -42.84 0.68 -0.52
CA LEU A 167 -42.62 -0.06 0.71
C LEU A 167 -41.31 0.35 1.37
N TYR A 168 -41.29 0.36 2.70
CA TYR A 168 -40.07 0.60 3.46
C TYR A 168 -39.22 -0.68 3.57
N PHE A 169 -37.93 -0.55 3.28
CA PHE A 169 -36.92 -1.58 3.52
C PHE A 169 -35.73 -0.93 4.24
N ASN A 170 -35.27 -1.52 5.35
CA ASN A 170 -34.08 -1.01 6.03
C ASN A 170 -32.82 -1.40 5.26
N THR A 171 -32.25 -0.45 4.52
CA THR A 171 -31.02 -0.61 3.73
C THR A 171 -29.90 0.31 4.19
N VAL A 172 -29.96 0.81 5.44
CA VAL A 172 -28.90 1.65 6.03
C VAL A 172 -27.60 0.85 6.14
N GLY A 173 -26.47 1.41 5.73
CA GLY A 173 -25.15 0.79 5.79
C GLY A 173 -24.38 0.91 4.48
N GLY A 174 -23.35 0.09 4.29
CA GLY A 174 -22.59 0.00 3.04
C GLY A 174 -21.65 1.19 2.86
N TRP A 175 -21.27 1.46 1.62
CA TRP A 175 -20.39 2.58 1.28
C TRP A 175 -21.05 3.54 0.31
N HIS A 176 -20.75 4.83 0.47
CA HIS A 176 -20.84 5.82 -0.59
C HIS A 176 -19.91 5.40 -1.73
N ASP A 177 -20.45 5.37 -2.93
CA ASP A 177 -19.81 4.74 -4.10
C ASP A 177 -18.58 5.51 -4.60
N ALA A 178 -18.68 6.83 -4.55
CA ALA A 178 -17.57 7.75 -4.82
C ALA A 178 -17.72 8.97 -3.89
N SER A 179 -17.55 10.18 -4.38
CA SER A 179 -17.72 11.38 -3.56
C SER A 179 -19.16 11.89 -3.50
N ASP A 180 -20.04 11.37 -4.36
CA ASP A 180 -21.48 11.39 -4.13
C ASP A 180 -21.89 10.35 -3.08
N TYR A 181 -23.15 10.39 -2.65
CA TYR A 181 -23.66 9.49 -1.62
C TYR A 181 -24.55 8.39 -2.18
N LEU A 182 -24.46 8.13 -3.48
CA LEU A 182 -25.10 7.00 -4.15
C LEU A 182 -24.45 5.70 -3.68
N GLN A 183 -25.21 4.61 -3.76
CA GLN A 183 -24.69 3.28 -3.40
C GLN A 183 -25.22 2.25 -4.38
N TYR A 184 -24.31 1.48 -4.98
CA TYR A 184 -24.68 0.45 -5.95
C TYR A 184 -24.20 -0.92 -5.49
N VAL A 185 -25.04 -1.93 -5.72
CA VAL A 185 -24.66 -3.32 -5.48
C VAL A 185 -23.61 -3.77 -6.49
N THR A 186 -23.69 -3.28 -7.74
CA THR A 186 -22.71 -3.58 -8.79
C THR A 186 -21.27 -3.34 -8.32
N THR A 187 -20.97 -2.18 -7.74
CA THR A 187 -19.64 -1.80 -7.23
C THR A 187 -19.39 -2.34 -5.83
N SER A 188 -20.35 -2.24 -4.89
CA SER A 188 -20.16 -2.67 -3.50
C SER A 188 -19.96 -4.18 -3.36
N ALA A 189 -20.68 -4.99 -4.14
CA ALA A 189 -20.46 -6.44 -4.13
C ALA A 189 -19.10 -6.81 -4.72
N ASN A 190 -18.68 -6.15 -5.81
CA ASN A 190 -17.31 -6.33 -6.32
C ASN A 190 -16.27 -5.90 -5.26
N ALA A 191 -16.44 -4.77 -4.60
CA ALA A 191 -15.54 -4.30 -3.55
C ALA A 191 -15.42 -5.31 -2.38
N VAL A 192 -16.54 -5.85 -1.91
CA VAL A 192 -16.57 -6.96 -0.94
C VAL A 192 -15.75 -8.15 -1.46
N TYR A 193 -16.04 -8.61 -2.68
CA TYR A 193 -15.36 -9.77 -3.24
C TYR A 193 -13.85 -9.52 -3.37
N GLN A 194 -13.42 -8.36 -3.85
CA GLN A 194 -12.01 -8.01 -4.02
C GLN A 194 -11.25 -7.99 -2.68
N MET A 195 -11.84 -7.42 -1.63
CA MET A 195 -11.23 -7.42 -0.29
C MET A 195 -11.13 -8.83 0.30
N LEU A 196 -12.20 -9.62 0.18
CA LEU A 196 -12.20 -11.03 0.60
C LEU A 196 -11.17 -11.85 -0.20
N PHE A 197 -11.09 -11.63 -1.51
CA PHE A 197 -10.14 -12.28 -2.39
C PHE A 197 -8.70 -11.91 -2.00
N ALA A 198 -8.41 -10.62 -1.79
CA ALA A 198 -7.12 -10.13 -1.34
C ALA A 198 -6.68 -10.81 -0.02
N TYR A 199 -7.57 -10.87 0.97
CA TYR A 199 -7.31 -11.59 2.22
C TYR A 199 -7.09 -13.08 1.99
N SER A 200 -7.87 -13.73 1.12
CA SER A 200 -7.71 -15.16 0.84
C SER A 200 -6.35 -15.52 0.23
N GLN A 201 -5.77 -14.60 -0.56
CA GLN A 201 -4.48 -14.80 -1.22
C GLN A 201 -3.31 -14.39 -0.32
N HIS A 202 -3.47 -13.33 0.47
CA HIS A 202 -2.41 -12.74 1.27
C HIS A 202 -2.88 -12.38 2.70
N PRO A 203 -3.30 -13.37 3.51
CA PRO A 203 -3.92 -13.10 4.82
C PRO A 203 -2.96 -12.45 5.82
N GLY A 204 -1.64 -12.66 5.67
CA GLY A 204 -0.62 -12.07 6.53
C GLY A 204 -0.26 -10.60 6.22
N SER A 205 -0.84 -10.01 5.17
CA SER A 205 -0.53 -8.63 4.76
C SER A 205 -1.36 -7.57 5.48
N PHE A 206 -2.53 -7.94 6.01
CA PHE A 206 -3.49 -7.01 6.59
C PHE A 206 -3.38 -7.01 8.11
N SER A 207 -3.36 -5.82 8.72
CA SER A 207 -3.25 -5.71 10.17
C SER A 207 -4.61 -5.75 10.88
N ASP A 208 -4.57 -5.84 12.21
CA ASP A 208 -5.73 -5.75 13.12
C ASP A 208 -5.44 -4.56 14.03
N ARG A 209 -5.87 -3.37 13.59
CA ARG A 209 -5.65 -2.08 14.28
C ARG A 209 -6.94 -1.36 14.58
N TYR A 210 -8.05 -1.75 13.96
CA TYR A 210 -9.33 -1.13 14.14
C TYR A 210 -10.38 -2.16 14.56
N ASP A 211 -11.38 -1.70 15.31
CA ASP A 211 -12.51 -2.54 15.63
C ASP A 211 -13.54 -2.58 14.48
N ALA A 212 -14.61 -3.36 14.66
CA ALA A 212 -15.64 -3.52 13.64
C ALA A 212 -16.35 -2.19 13.27
N ASN A 213 -16.36 -1.20 14.16
CA ASN A 213 -16.91 0.13 13.90
C ASN A 213 -15.90 1.08 13.22
N GLY A 214 -14.65 0.65 13.06
CA GLY A 214 -13.56 1.43 12.48
C GLY A 214 -12.87 2.36 13.47
N HIS A 215 -13.04 2.15 14.79
CA HIS A 215 -12.30 2.88 15.84
C HIS A 215 -10.92 2.26 16.04
N GLU A 216 -9.93 3.06 16.42
CA GLU A 216 -8.61 2.53 16.76
C GLU A 216 -8.70 1.55 17.95
N GLY A 217 -8.16 0.35 17.76
CA GLY A 217 -8.16 -0.73 18.74
C GLY A 217 -8.38 -2.08 18.07
N ALA A 218 -7.45 -3.02 18.26
CA ALA A 218 -7.56 -4.36 17.72
C ALA A 218 -8.75 -5.14 18.33
N ASN A 219 -9.46 -5.93 17.53
CA ASN A 219 -10.57 -6.77 17.98
C ASN A 219 -10.34 -8.28 17.77
N GLY A 220 -9.17 -8.66 17.23
CA GLY A 220 -8.83 -10.04 16.91
C GLY A 220 -9.25 -10.48 15.50
N ILE A 221 -9.72 -9.56 14.66
CA ILE A 221 -10.14 -9.77 13.27
C ILE A 221 -9.30 -8.85 12.39
N PRO A 222 -8.67 -9.34 11.31
CA PRO A 222 -7.97 -8.49 10.36
C PRO A 222 -8.89 -7.39 9.81
N ASP A 223 -8.40 -6.15 9.77
CA ASP A 223 -9.19 -4.95 9.42
C ASP A 223 -9.90 -5.09 8.07
N ILE A 224 -9.28 -5.79 7.11
CA ILE A 224 -9.89 -6.06 5.79
C ILE A 224 -11.13 -6.95 5.87
N LEU A 225 -11.18 -7.89 6.82
CA LEU A 225 -12.36 -8.75 7.03
C LEU A 225 -13.47 -7.99 7.74
N ASP A 226 -13.15 -7.08 8.67
CA ASP A 226 -14.15 -6.18 9.26
C ASP A 226 -14.74 -5.25 8.21
N GLU A 227 -13.92 -4.69 7.33
CA GLU A 227 -14.40 -3.86 6.22
C GLU A 227 -15.23 -4.69 5.22
N ALA A 228 -14.77 -5.87 4.80
CA ALA A 228 -15.57 -6.74 3.95
C ALA A 228 -16.90 -7.15 4.60
N LYS A 229 -16.89 -7.41 5.91
CA LYS A 229 -18.11 -7.71 6.67
C LYS A 229 -19.07 -6.52 6.69
N TRP A 230 -18.58 -5.28 6.82
CA TRP A 230 -19.41 -4.08 6.72
C TRP A 230 -20.22 -4.05 5.41
N GLY A 231 -19.55 -4.36 4.29
CA GLY A 231 -20.22 -4.51 3.00
C GLY A 231 -21.19 -5.68 2.94
N LEU A 232 -20.82 -6.85 3.47
CA LEU A 232 -21.71 -8.03 3.54
C LEU A 232 -22.97 -7.76 4.37
N ASP A 233 -22.85 -7.06 5.50
CA ASP A 233 -23.99 -6.67 6.34
C ASP A 233 -24.98 -5.79 5.55
N TRP A 234 -24.47 -4.94 4.66
CA TRP A 234 -25.29 -4.15 3.75
C TRP A 234 -25.88 -4.97 2.60
N LEU A 235 -25.10 -5.85 1.97
CA LEU A 235 -25.61 -6.74 0.92
C LEU A 235 -26.74 -7.66 1.43
N VAL A 236 -26.67 -8.12 2.68
CA VAL A 236 -27.76 -8.88 3.32
C VAL A 236 -29.03 -8.05 3.47
N LYS A 237 -28.92 -6.74 3.73
CA LYS A 237 -30.07 -5.82 3.74
C LYS A 237 -30.60 -5.53 2.32
N MET A 238 -29.71 -5.48 1.34
CA MET A 238 -30.06 -5.30 -0.07
C MET A 238 -30.65 -6.59 -0.70
N ASN A 239 -30.52 -7.73 -0.03
CA ASN A 239 -31.20 -8.98 -0.33
C ASN A 239 -31.98 -9.49 0.92
N PRO A 240 -33.11 -8.88 1.31
CA PRO A 240 -33.76 -9.17 2.60
C PRO A 240 -34.38 -10.58 2.67
N ASP A 241 -34.78 -11.16 1.53
CA ASP A 241 -35.39 -12.48 1.41
C ASP A 241 -34.96 -13.16 0.09
N ALA A 242 -35.42 -14.38 -0.19
CA ALA A 242 -35.00 -15.14 -1.37
C ALA A 242 -35.48 -14.57 -2.72
N ASP A 243 -36.48 -13.67 -2.73
CA ASP A 243 -37.14 -13.14 -3.92
C ASP A 243 -36.93 -11.62 -4.13
N THR A 244 -36.33 -10.96 -3.16
CA THR A 244 -36.11 -9.51 -3.17
C THR A 244 -34.62 -9.21 -3.27
N TYR A 245 -34.22 -8.55 -4.36
CA TYR A 245 -32.86 -8.11 -4.62
C TYR A 245 -32.91 -6.65 -5.06
N PHE A 246 -32.14 -5.81 -4.39
CA PHE A 246 -31.94 -4.41 -4.76
C PHE A 246 -30.63 -4.25 -5.52
N ASN A 247 -30.57 -3.27 -6.44
CA ASN A 247 -29.41 -2.97 -7.26
C ASN A 247 -28.74 -1.65 -6.87
N GLN A 248 -29.52 -0.70 -6.34
CA GLN A 248 -29.09 0.67 -6.13
C GLN A 248 -29.91 1.35 -5.04
N LEU A 249 -29.26 2.24 -4.32
CA LEU A 249 -29.84 3.17 -3.36
C LEU A 249 -29.54 4.61 -3.81
N ALA A 250 -30.54 5.47 -3.72
CA ALA A 250 -30.55 6.83 -4.27
C ALA A 250 -30.43 6.86 -5.81
N ASP A 251 -30.42 8.05 -6.42
CA ASP A 251 -30.18 8.30 -7.85
C ASP A 251 -29.62 9.73 -8.03
N ASP A 252 -29.32 10.14 -9.26
CA ASP A 252 -28.63 11.41 -9.60
C ASP A 252 -29.27 12.69 -9.03
N ARG A 253 -30.46 12.63 -8.44
CA ARG A 253 -30.96 13.69 -7.55
C ARG A 253 -30.06 13.95 -6.34
N ASP A 254 -29.12 13.05 -6.02
CA ASP A 254 -28.08 13.23 -5.00
C ASP A 254 -27.13 14.40 -5.32
N HIS A 255 -26.95 14.72 -6.61
CA HIS A 255 -26.00 15.70 -7.13
C HIS A 255 -26.47 17.17 -6.97
N VAL A 256 -26.87 17.56 -5.75
CA VAL A 256 -27.34 18.93 -5.42
C VAL A 256 -26.24 19.87 -4.93
N GLY A 257 -24.99 19.42 -4.90
CA GLY A 257 -23.80 20.16 -4.47
C GLY A 257 -23.10 19.54 -3.26
N PHE A 258 -21.91 20.06 -2.93
CA PHE A 258 -21.10 19.54 -1.83
C PHE A 258 -21.74 19.79 -0.46
N THR A 259 -21.80 18.74 0.35
CA THR A 259 -22.17 18.73 1.77
C THR A 259 -21.55 17.49 2.39
N LEU A 260 -21.32 17.43 3.70
CA LEU A 260 -20.94 16.16 4.34
C LEU A 260 -22.12 15.18 4.34
N PRO A 261 -21.89 13.85 4.38
CA PRO A 261 -22.98 12.89 4.25
C PRO A 261 -23.99 12.95 5.40
N ASN A 262 -23.56 13.30 6.62
CA ASN A 262 -24.45 13.47 7.78
C ASN A 262 -25.25 14.79 7.72
N GLU A 263 -24.88 15.72 6.84
CA GLU A 263 -25.54 17.02 6.65
C GLU A 263 -26.44 17.07 5.41
N GLN A 264 -26.38 16.04 4.55
CA GLN A 264 -27.11 16.01 3.29
C GLN A 264 -28.63 16.01 3.52
N LYS A 265 -29.33 16.92 2.81
CA LYS A 265 -30.78 17.12 2.91
C LYS A 265 -31.49 17.06 1.55
N VAL A 266 -31.03 16.20 0.65
CA VAL A 266 -31.72 15.94 -0.63
C VAL A 266 -33.14 15.45 -0.34
N ASP A 267 -34.11 15.91 -1.13
CA ASP A 267 -35.51 15.49 -1.05
C ASP A 267 -35.87 14.62 -2.26
N TYR A 268 -36.04 13.32 -2.02
CA TYR A 268 -36.44 12.36 -3.06
C TYR A 268 -37.96 12.24 -3.22
N GLY A 269 -38.74 13.05 -2.52
CA GLY A 269 -40.21 13.06 -2.50
C GLY A 269 -40.84 12.71 -1.15
N TRP A 270 -40.01 12.40 -0.13
CA TRP A 270 -40.45 12.04 1.23
C TRP A 270 -40.00 13.06 2.29
N GLY A 271 -39.44 14.20 1.86
CA GLY A 271 -38.98 15.29 2.69
C GLY A 271 -37.46 15.47 2.69
N PRO A 272 -36.94 16.65 3.05
CA PRO A 272 -35.49 16.91 3.03
C PRO A 272 -34.72 16.02 4.01
N GLY A 273 -33.72 15.29 3.49
CA GLY A 273 -32.85 14.40 4.29
C GLY A 273 -33.59 13.18 4.85
N LYS A 274 -34.69 12.78 4.18
CA LYS A 274 -35.51 11.62 4.56
C LYS A 274 -35.19 10.42 3.68
N GLU A 275 -36.15 9.51 3.53
CA GLU A 275 -35.96 8.25 2.83
C GLU A 275 -35.43 8.48 1.40
N ARG A 276 -34.50 7.63 0.96
CA ARG A 276 -34.00 7.59 -0.41
C ARG A 276 -34.64 6.43 -1.19
N PRO A 277 -34.73 6.51 -2.52
CA PRO A 277 -35.26 5.42 -3.32
C PRO A 277 -34.30 4.22 -3.31
N VAL A 278 -34.83 3.01 -3.14
CA VAL A 278 -34.08 1.77 -3.39
C VAL A 278 -34.66 1.06 -4.61
N TYR A 279 -33.81 0.80 -5.61
CA TYR A 279 -34.19 0.22 -6.89
C TYR A 279 -34.00 -1.29 -6.88
N PHE A 280 -34.98 -2.04 -7.38
CA PHE A 280 -34.87 -3.49 -7.56
C PHE A 280 -33.86 -3.85 -8.65
N VAL A 281 -33.20 -5.00 -8.50
CA VAL A 281 -32.59 -5.72 -9.63
C VAL A 281 -33.70 -6.02 -10.64
N SER A 282 -33.51 -5.60 -11.88
CA SER A 282 -34.58 -5.61 -12.88
C SER A 282 -34.14 -6.25 -14.19
N PRO A 283 -34.89 -7.26 -14.70
CA PRO A 283 -34.65 -7.81 -16.03
C PRO A 283 -35.17 -6.90 -17.17
N LYS A 284 -35.70 -5.72 -16.84
CA LYS A 284 -36.31 -4.76 -17.78
C LYS A 284 -35.72 -3.36 -17.58
N PRO A 285 -35.73 -2.49 -18.62
CA PRO A 285 -35.36 -1.08 -18.48
C PRO A 285 -36.05 -0.38 -17.30
N GLN A 286 -35.26 0.29 -16.47
CA GLN A 286 -35.68 0.93 -15.22
C GLN A 286 -35.19 2.38 -15.15
N GLY A 287 -35.88 3.22 -14.38
CA GLY A 287 -35.59 4.63 -14.12
C GLY A 287 -36.87 5.34 -13.66
N LEU A 288 -36.82 6.33 -12.77
CA LEU A 288 -38.05 6.86 -12.16
C LEU A 288 -38.79 7.86 -13.08
N PHE A 289 -38.03 8.66 -13.83
CA PHE A 289 -38.57 9.75 -14.65
C PHE A 289 -38.49 9.44 -16.15
N LYS A 290 -38.05 10.42 -16.97
CA LYS A 290 -38.01 10.32 -18.42
C LYS A 290 -36.88 9.44 -18.94
N TYR A 291 -35.77 9.34 -18.19
CA TYR A 291 -34.63 8.53 -18.55
C TYR A 291 -34.80 7.10 -18.02
N LYS A 292 -34.29 6.13 -18.78
CA LYS A 292 -34.30 4.71 -18.44
C LYS A 292 -32.95 4.10 -18.80
N ASN A 293 -32.50 3.15 -18.00
CA ASN A 293 -31.38 2.29 -18.34
C ASN A 293 -31.77 1.26 -19.41
N ARG A 294 -30.88 0.32 -19.71
CA ARG A 294 -31.04 -0.71 -20.74
C ARG A 294 -30.85 -2.11 -20.17
N SER A 295 -31.33 -2.34 -18.96
CA SER A 295 -31.27 -3.65 -18.30
C SER A 295 -31.99 -4.73 -19.12
N THR A 296 -31.44 -5.94 -19.13
CA THR A 296 -31.89 -7.09 -19.93
C THR A 296 -32.01 -8.39 -19.14
N GLY A 297 -31.53 -8.43 -17.90
CA GLY A 297 -31.57 -9.61 -17.05
C GLY A 297 -31.19 -9.28 -15.60
N MET A 298 -30.97 -10.30 -14.79
CA MET A 298 -30.59 -10.14 -13.38
C MET A 298 -29.22 -10.74 -13.07
N ALA A 299 -28.65 -11.50 -14.02
CA ALA A 299 -27.49 -12.33 -13.79
C ALA A 299 -26.23 -11.55 -13.37
N SER A 300 -25.99 -10.35 -13.89
CA SER A 300 -24.79 -9.58 -13.51
C SER A 300 -24.76 -9.24 -12.02
N THR A 301 -25.82 -8.62 -11.50
CA THR A 301 -25.93 -8.29 -10.07
C THR A 301 -26.04 -9.54 -9.19
N LEU A 302 -26.82 -10.55 -9.60
CA LEU A 302 -27.02 -11.77 -8.81
C LEU A 302 -25.76 -12.64 -8.75
N GLY A 303 -24.96 -12.65 -9.82
CA GLY A 303 -23.64 -13.28 -9.81
C GLY A 303 -22.71 -12.64 -8.77
N LYS A 304 -22.70 -11.29 -8.68
CA LYS A 304 -21.92 -10.57 -7.66
C LYS A 304 -22.40 -10.82 -6.23
N TYR A 305 -23.71 -10.92 -6.00
CA TYR A 305 -24.24 -11.38 -4.70
C TYR A 305 -23.73 -12.78 -4.38
N ALA A 306 -23.90 -13.72 -5.30
CA ALA A 306 -23.57 -15.12 -5.09
C ALA A 306 -22.07 -15.33 -4.81
N SER A 307 -21.18 -14.69 -5.58
CA SER A 307 -19.74 -14.79 -5.38
C SER A 307 -19.30 -14.19 -4.04
N SER A 308 -19.79 -12.99 -3.70
CA SER A 308 -19.47 -12.28 -2.45
C SER A 308 -19.97 -13.03 -1.22
N PHE A 309 -21.21 -13.51 -1.25
CA PHE A 309 -21.80 -14.30 -0.17
C PHE A 309 -21.09 -15.64 0.00
N SER A 310 -20.77 -16.35 -1.09
CA SER A 310 -20.08 -17.64 -1.01
C SER A 310 -18.67 -17.51 -0.42
N LEU A 311 -17.87 -16.55 -0.88
CA LEU A 311 -16.53 -16.33 -0.34
C LEU A 311 -16.58 -15.78 1.09
N GLY A 312 -17.52 -14.87 1.38
CA GLY A 312 -17.75 -14.31 2.71
C GLY A 312 -18.13 -15.39 3.72
N ALA A 313 -19.04 -16.30 3.36
CA ALA A 313 -19.43 -17.43 4.21
C ALA A 313 -18.22 -18.26 4.63
N LYS A 314 -17.30 -18.53 3.70
CA LYS A 314 -16.07 -19.29 3.97
C LYS A 314 -15.12 -18.53 4.91
N LEU A 315 -14.80 -17.28 4.60
CA LEU A 315 -13.74 -16.54 5.32
C LEU A 315 -14.18 -16.02 6.69
N LEU A 316 -15.48 -15.82 6.89
CA LEU A 316 -16.03 -15.36 8.17
C LEU A 316 -16.45 -16.50 9.11
N ALA A 317 -16.37 -17.77 8.70
CA ALA A 317 -16.91 -18.90 9.46
C ALA A 317 -16.32 -19.02 10.88
N ASP A 318 -15.02 -18.76 11.03
CA ASP A 318 -14.34 -18.85 12.33
C ASP A 318 -14.70 -17.69 13.29
N TYR A 319 -15.22 -16.58 12.74
CA TYR A 319 -15.55 -15.37 13.50
C TYR A 319 -17.06 -15.19 13.70
N TYR A 320 -17.87 -15.55 12.71
CA TYR A 320 -19.31 -15.28 12.61
C TYR A 320 -20.08 -16.47 12.00
N PRO A 321 -20.13 -17.64 12.66
CA PRO A 321 -20.67 -18.87 12.07
C PRO A 321 -22.14 -18.77 11.63
N GLU A 322 -23.01 -18.15 12.44
CA GLU A 322 -24.43 -17.98 12.08
C GLU A 322 -24.62 -17.06 10.86
N PHE A 323 -23.77 -16.03 10.75
CA PHE A 323 -23.76 -15.14 9.59
C PHE A 323 -23.26 -15.89 8.36
N SER A 324 -22.21 -16.70 8.50
CA SER A 324 -21.70 -17.54 7.42
C SER A 324 -22.73 -18.53 6.89
N ASP A 325 -23.53 -19.16 7.74
CA ASP A 325 -24.62 -20.04 7.31
C ASP A 325 -25.69 -19.27 6.51
N LEU A 326 -26.05 -18.06 6.96
CA LEU A 326 -26.96 -17.18 6.25
C LEU A 326 -26.40 -16.80 4.86
N LEU A 327 -25.13 -16.41 4.80
CA LEU A 327 -24.46 -16.07 3.54
C LEU A 327 -24.41 -17.26 2.59
N ALA A 328 -24.12 -18.46 3.08
CA ALA A 328 -24.07 -19.67 2.25
C ALA A 328 -25.43 -20.00 1.62
N GLN A 329 -26.54 -19.81 2.35
CA GLN A 329 -27.89 -19.97 1.79
C GLN A 329 -28.18 -18.90 0.75
N LYS A 330 -27.93 -17.62 1.07
CA LYS A 330 -28.16 -16.51 0.13
C LYS A 330 -27.35 -16.62 -1.14
N ALA A 331 -26.13 -17.16 -1.06
CA ALA A 331 -25.30 -17.42 -2.22
C ALA A 331 -25.96 -18.42 -3.19
N GLN A 332 -26.55 -19.49 -2.66
CA GLN A 332 -27.27 -20.49 -3.47
C GLN A 332 -28.50 -19.87 -4.14
N ASP A 333 -29.32 -19.14 -3.36
CA ASP A 333 -30.54 -18.52 -3.86
C ASP A 333 -30.24 -17.49 -4.97
N ALA A 334 -29.25 -16.62 -4.75
CA ALA A 334 -28.81 -15.63 -5.73
C ALA A 334 -28.26 -16.30 -7.00
N TYR A 335 -27.44 -17.36 -6.86
CA TYR A 335 -26.87 -18.06 -7.99
C TYR A 335 -27.94 -18.71 -8.88
N HIS A 336 -28.88 -19.45 -8.27
CA HIS A 336 -29.97 -20.10 -9.02
C HIS A 336 -30.82 -19.06 -9.73
N LYS A 337 -31.19 -17.97 -9.04
CA LYS A 337 -32.00 -16.90 -9.63
C LYS A 337 -31.27 -16.19 -10.77
N GLY A 338 -29.96 -15.96 -10.64
CA GLY A 338 -29.10 -15.38 -11.68
C GLY A 338 -29.02 -16.27 -12.92
N ALA A 339 -28.80 -17.58 -12.72
CA ALA A 339 -28.75 -18.55 -13.80
C ALA A 339 -30.06 -18.67 -14.59
N GLU A 340 -31.21 -18.48 -13.92
CA GLU A 340 -32.54 -18.45 -14.54
C GLU A 340 -32.83 -17.16 -15.33
N ASN A 341 -32.11 -16.07 -15.05
CA ASN A 341 -32.39 -14.72 -15.60
C ASN A 341 -31.15 -14.09 -16.25
N PRO A 342 -30.62 -14.70 -17.34
CA PRO A 342 -29.44 -14.20 -18.04
C PRO A 342 -29.63 -12.77 -18.54
N GLY A 343 -28.56 -11.98 -18.52
CA GLY A 343 -28.56 -10.57 -18.89
C GLY A 343 -28.11 -9.67 -17.73
N VAL A 344 -28.04 -8.37 -18.01
CA VAL A 344 -27.50 -7.35 -17.10
C VAL A 344 -28.60 -6.57 -16.38
N SER A 345 -28.35 -6.22 -15.12
CA SER A 345 -29.14 -5.22 -14.38
C SER A 345 -28.28 -3.98 -14.16
N GLN A 346 -28.55 -2.92 -14.93
CA GLN A 346 -27.83 -1.66 -14.85
C GLN A 346 -28.36 -0.78 -13.71
N THR A 347 -27.56 0.20 -13.27
CA THR A 347 -28.05 1.22 -12.35
C THR A 347 -29.13 2.07 -13.04
N ALA A 348 -30.05 2.62 -12.28
CA ALA A 348 -31.23 3.32 -12.74
C ALA A 348 -31.01 4.84 -12.71
N PRO A 349 -31.24 5.53 -13.84
CA PRO A 349 -31.24 6.99 -13.88
C PRO A 349 -32.51 7.57 -13.25
N GLY A 350 -32.37 8.77 -12.70
CA GLY A 350 -33.43 9.65 -12.27
C GLY A 350 -33.56 10.87 -13.21
N GLY A 351 -33.05 12.02 -12.76
CA GLY A 351 -33.22 13.33 -13.39
C GLY A 351 -32.34 13.56 -14.61
N ALA A 352 -31.24 12.83 -14.73
CA ALA A 352 -30.23 12.88 -15.79
C ALA A 352 -30.13 11.54 -16.55
N PRO A 353 -29.59 11.52 -17.79
CA PRO A 353 -29.48 10.30 -18.59
C PRO A 353 -28.34 9.36 -18.14
N TYR A 354 -27.71 9.62 -17.01
CA TYR A 354 -26.49 8.95 -16.55
C TYR A 354 -26.81 7.71 -15.70
N PHE A 355 -26.07 6.63 -15.94
CA PHE A 355 -26.08 5.39 -15.15
C PHE A 355 -24.84 4.54 -15.52
N TYR A 356 -24.57 3.51 -14.74
CA TYR A 356 -23.54 2.50 -15.00
C TYR A 356 -24.06 1.51 -16.03
N GLU A 357 -23.36 1.46 -17.17
CA GLU A 357 -23.86 0.91 -18.42
C GLU A 357 -23.41 -0.52 -18.67
N GLU A 358 -23.18 -1.29 -17.60
CA GLU A 358 -22.75 -2.69 -17.61
C GLU A 358 -23.52 -3.48 -18.67
N ASP A 359 -22.80 -4.13 -19.59
CA ASP A 359 -23.36 -4.91 -20.70
C ASP A 359 -22.90 -6.37 -20.73
N ASN A 360 -22.09 -6.77 -19.74
CA ASN A 360 -21.69 -8.15 -19.50
C ASN A 360 -22.25 -8.70 -18.18
N TRP A 361 -22.54 -10.00 -18.18
CA TRP A 361 -23.00 -10.76 -17.01
C TRP A 361 -22.31 -12.12 -16.92
N ALA A 362 -21.55 -12.51 -17.94
CA ALA A 362 -20.98 -13.84 -18.05
C ALA A 362 -19.80 -14.02 -17.08
N ASP A 363 -18.96 -13.01 -16.93
CA ASP A 363 -17.90 -12.94 -15.92
C ASP A 363 -18.44 -13.08 -14.48
N ASP A 364 -19.54 -12.40 -14.16
CA ASP A 364 -20.17 -12.45 -12.84
C ASP A 364 -20.69 -13.85 -12.52
N MET A 365 -21.43 -14.45 -13.46
CA MET A 365 -21.94 -15.80 -13.30
C MET A 365 -20.84 -16.85 -13.37
N GLN A 366 -19.76 -16.60 -14.11
CA GLN A 366 -18.56 -17.44 -14.11
C GLN A 366 -17.91 -17.44 -12.73
N LEU A 367 -17.70 -16.27 -12.13
CA LEU A 367 -17.10 -16.14 -10.81
C LEU A 367 -17.99 -16.77 -9.74
N ALA A 368 -19.30 -16.48 -9.78
CA ALA A 368 -20.27 -17.09 -8.88
C ALA A 368 -20.25 -18.62 -8.97
N ALA A 369 -20.27 -19.18 -10.19
CA ALA A 369 -20.19 -20.63 -10.39
C ALA A 369 -18.87 -21.21 -9.85
N MET A 370 -17.75 -20.51 -9.99
CA MET A 370 -16.48 -20.94 -9.39
C MET A 370 -16.53 -20.94 -7.87
N GLU A 371 -17.12 -19.92 -7.25
CA GLU A 371 -17.27 -19.89 -5.80
C GLU A 371 -18.23 -20.95 -5.27
N MET A 372 -19.34 -21.20 -5.98
CA MET A 372 -20.26 -22.30 -5.67
C MET A 372 -19.58 -23.67 -5.81
N TYR A 373 -18.71 -23.85 -6.80
CA TYR A 373 -17.89 -25.05 -6.93
C TYR A 373 -16.89 -25.18 -5.78
N ASN A 374 -16.20 -24.11 -5.42
CA ASN A 374 -15.20 -24.09 -4.35
C ASN A 374 -15.82 -24.40 -2.98
N SER A 375 -17.06 -23.97 -2.71
CA SER A 375 -17.76 -24.20 -1.45
C SER A 375 -18.43 -25.58 -1.37
N THR A 376 -18.97 -26.09 -2.48
CA THR A 376 -19.79 -27.32 -2.48
C THR A 376 -19.11 -28.56 -3.06
N GLY A 377 -18.07 -28.38 -3.89
CA GLY A 377 -17.44 -29.44 -4.67
C GLY A 377 -18.31 -30.02 -5.81
N GLN A 378 -19.49 -29.45 -6.08
CA GLN A 378 -20.40 -29.97 -7.11
C GLN A 378 -19.92 -29.64 -8.53
N LYS A 379 -19.60 -30.68 -9.30
CA LYS A 379 -19.03 -30.55 -10.66
C LYS A 379 -19.91 -29.82 -11.68
N GLU A 380 -21.21 -29.71 -11.41
CA GLU A 380 -22.13 -28.94 -12.25
C GLU A 380 -21.73 -27.46 -12.29
N TYR A 381 -21.43 -26.86 -11.13
CA TYR A 381 -20.99 -25.47 -11.06
C TYR A 381 -19.68 -25.25 -11.82
N LEU A 382 -18.71 -26.16 -11.73
CA LEU A 382 -17.49 -26.09 -12.53
C LEU A 382 -17.78 -26.12 -14.04
N THR A 383 -18.76 -26.92 -14.46
CA THR A 383 -19.16 -27.00 -15.87
C THR A 383 -19.82 -25.70 -16.33
N GLN A 384 -20.68 -25.12 -15.48
CA GLN A 384 -21.33 -23.83 -15.71
C GLN A 384 -20.30 -22.69 -15.78
N ALA A 385 -19.34 -22.65 -14.86
CA ALA A 385 -18.24 -21.68 -14.88
C ALA A 385 -17.45 -21.71 -16.19
N ILE A 386 -17.10 -22.90 -16.68
CA ILE A 386 -16.42 -23.07 -17.97
C ILE A 386 -17.28 -22.54 -19.13
N ASN A 387 -18.59 -22.78 -19.11
CA ASN A 387 -19.49 -22.33 -20.15
C ASN A 387 -19.66 -20.80 -20.14
N TYR A 388 -19.82 -20.20 -18.96
CA TYR A 388 -19.88 -18.74 -18.82
C TYR A 388 -18.58 -18.07 -19.27
N GLY A 389 -17.41 -18.57 -18.86
CA GLY A 389 -16.12 -18.04 -19.31
C GLY A 389 -15.84 -18.21 -20.81
N ARG A 390 -16.60 -19.04 -21.52
CA ARG A 390 -16.55 -19.13 -22.99
C ARG A 390 -17.43 -18.10 -23.70
N LEU A 391 -18.38 -17.49 -22.99
CA LEU A 391 -19.16 -16.36 -23.50
C LEU A 391 -18.31 -15.08 -23.51
N GLU A 392 -17.42 -14.92 -22.53
CA GLU A 392 -16.39 -13.88 -22.51
C GLU A 392 -14.98 -14.49 -22.34
N PRO A 393 -14.35 -14.96 -23.42
CA PRO A 393 -12.99 -15.49 -23.34
C PRO A 393 -11.95 -14.43 -22.94
N VAL A 394 -12.16 -13.16 -23.25
CA VAL A 394 -11.22 -12.08 -22.96
C VAL A 394 -12.02 -10.86 -22.54
N THR A 395 -11.66 -10.26 -21.42
CA THR A 395 -12.28 -9.04 -20.91
C THR A 395 -12.26 -7.94 -21.99
N PRO A 396 -13.43 -7.44 -22.45
CA PRO A 396 -13.53 -6.69 -23.70
C PRO A 396 -12.75 -5.38 -23.76
N TRP A 397 -12.55 -4.71 -22.61
CA TRP A 397 -11.82 -3.44 -22.58
C TRP A 397 -10.33 -3.61 -22.93
N MET A 398 -9.76 -4.80 -22.74
CA MET A 398 -8.34 -5.10 -22.98
C MET A 398 -8.01 -5.08 -24.47
N GLY A 399 -7.67 -3.89 -24.98
CA GLY A 399 -7.41 -3.60 -26.39
C GLY A 399 -8.45 -2.68 -27.05
N ALA A 400 -9.44 -2.17 -26.31
CA ALA A 400 -10.41 -1.20 -26.80
C ALA A 400 -9.89 0.25 -26.72
N ASP A 401 -10.40 1.13 -27.58
CA ASP A 401 -10.10 2.57 -27.55
C ASP A 401 -11.06 3.38 -26.67
N SER A 402 -12.29 2.89 -26.51
CA SER A 402 -13.37 3.57 -25.80
C SER A 402 -14.33 2.56 -25.17
N ALA A 403 -15.04 3.00 -24.15
CA ALA A 403 -16.16 2.28 -23.56
C ALA A 403 -17.20 3.29 -23.06
N ARG A 404 -18.44 2.83 -22.89
CA ARG A 404 -19.43 3.53 -22.06
C ARG A 404 -19.06 3.40 -20.59
N HIS A 405 -19.60 4.27 -19.74
CA HIS A 405 -19.23 4.25 -18.32
C HIS A 405 -19.64 2.92 -17.67
N TYR A 406 -18.68 2.21 -17.05
CA TYR A 406 -18.88 0.87 -16.48
C TYR A 406 -19.37 -0.21 -17.46
N GLN A 407 -19.20 -0.04 -18.78
CA GLN A 407 -19.71 -0.98 -19.79
C GLN A 407 -19.27 -2.42 -19.56
N TRP A 408 -17.98 -2.62 -19.29
CA TRP A 408 -17.36 -3.94 -19.14
C TRP A 408 -16.82 -4.11 -17.72
N TYR A 409 -17.73 -3.97 -16.77
CA TYR A 409 -17.47 -4.14 -15.34
C TYR A 409 -17.84 -5.57 -14.90
N PRO A 410 -17.11 -6.19 -13.95
CA PRO A 410 -15.89 -5.71 -13.29
C PRO A 410 -14.66 -5.65 -14.21
N PHE A 411 -13.72 -4.76 -13.90
CA PHE A 411 -12.55 -4.51 -14.76
C PHE A 411 -11.51 -5.64 -14.77
N VAL A 412 -11.67 -6.66 -13.92
CA VAL A 412 -10.88 -7.89 -13.94
C VAL A 412 -11.79 -9.10 -13.76
N ASN A 413 -11.70 -10.08 -14.66
CA ASN A 413 -12.47 -11.33 -14.57
C ASN A 413 -11.70 -12.37 -13.73
N LEU A 414 -12.00 -12.42 -12.43
CA LEU A 414 -11.39 -13.39 -11.50
C LEU A 414 -11.89 -14.83 -11.71
N GLY A 415 -13.00 -15.03 -12.42
CA GLY A 415 -13.47 -16.36 -12.83
C GLY A 415 -12.48 -17.05 -13.77
N ASN A 416 -11.83 -16.29 -14.66
CA ASN A 416 -10.77 -16.81 -15.52
C ASN A 416 -9.55 -17.27 -14.71
N TYR A 417 -9.14 -16.48 -13.70
CA TYR A 417 -8.07 -16.87 -12.78
C TYR A 417 -8.40 -18.18 -12.06
N HIS A 418 -9.59 -18.29 -11.46
CA HIS A 418 -9.99 -19.50 -10.74
C HIS A 418 -9.93 -20.74 -11.63
N LEU A 419 -10.43 -20.66 -12.87
CA LEU A 419 -10.36 -21.77 -13.83
C LEU A 419 -8.94 -22.08 -14.30
N ALA A 420 -8.08 -21.07 -14.45
CA ALA A 420 -6.67 -21.23 -14.78
C ALA A 420 -5.85 -21.84 -13.62
N ALA A 421 -6.26 -21.59 -12.37
CA ALA A 421 -5.66 -22.18 -11.17
C ALA A 421 -6.15 -23.62 -10.89
N GLN A 422 -7.27 -24.07 -11.48
CA GLN A 422 -7.80 -25.41 -11.25
C GLN A 422 -6.89 -26.52 -11.78
N HIS A 423 -6.56 -27.49 -10.93
CA HIS A 423 -5.80 -28.69 -11.32
C HIS A 423 -6.68 -29.86 -11.81
N GLY A 424 -7.99 -29.82 -11.55
CA GLY A 424 -8.92 -30.92 -11.84
C GLY A 424 -9.31 -31.08 -13.32
N ASN A 425 -9.07 -30.07 -14.16
CA ASN A 425 -9.40 -30.09 -15.58
C ASN A 425 -8.32 -29.38 -16.43
N LEU A 426 -7.27 -30.11 -16.79
CA LEU A 426 -6.12 -29.58 -17.54
C LEU A 426 -6.48 -28.93 -18.88
N ARG A 427 -7.59 -29.34 -19.52
CA ARG A 427 -8.03 -28.74 -20.79
C ARG A 427 -8.58 -27.34 -20.54
N ALA A 428 -9.50 -27.19 -19.58
CA ALA A 428 -10.02 -25.90 -19.18
C ALA A 428 -8.90 -25.00 -18.66
N GLN A 429 -8.01 -25.54 -17.82
CA GLN A 429 -6.86 -24.82 -17.30
C GLN A 429 -6.04 -24.14 -18.42
N LYS A 430 -5.60 -24.91 -19.43
CA LYS A 430 -4.83 -24.38 -20.57
C LYS A 430 -5.63 -23.38 -21.41
N GLU A 431 -6.93 -23.59 -21.56
CA GLU A 431 -7.83 -22.68 -22.27
C GLU A 431 -7.87 -21.31 -21.57
N PHE A 432 -8.10 -21.29 -20.25
CA PHE A 432 -8.21 -20.04 -19.49
C PHE A 432 -6.86 -19.34 -19.25
N ILE A 433 -5.75 -20.08 -19.15
CA ILE A 433 -4.39 -19.49 -19.19
C ILE A 433 -4.15 -18.75 -20.52
N ARG A 434 -4.55 -19.34 -21.66
CA ARG A 434 -4.41 -18.71 -22.98
C ARG A 434 -5.29 -17.46 -23.10
N ASN A 435 -6.49 -17.52 -22.56
CA ASN A 435 -7.44 -16.40 -22.54
C ASN A 435 -6.87 -15.20 -21.75
N MET A 436 -6.39 -15.44 -20.51
CA MET A 436 -5.71 -14.41 -19.71
C MET A 436 -4.53 -13.80 -20.48
N ARG A 437 -3.66 -14.65 -21.05
CA ARG A 437 -2.51 -14.18 -21.85
C ARG A 437 -2.94 -13.30 -23.02
N THR A 438 -4.03 -13.63 -23.69
CA THR A 438 -4.52 -12.89 -24.85
C THR A 438 -4.96 -11.47 -24.47
N GLY A 439 -5.68 -11.31 -23.35
CA GLY A 439 -6.02 -9.99 -22.82
C GLY A 439 -4.78 -9.17 -22.48
N LEU A 440 -3.84 -9.76 -21.74
CA LEU A 440 -2.57 -9.11 -21.37
C LEU A 440 -1.75 -8.68 -22.58
N GLN A 441 -1.70 -9.53 -23.61
CA GLN A 441 -1.00 -9.27 -24.85
C GLN A 441 -1.60 -8.10 -25.63
N ARG A 442 -2.94 -7.97 -25.68
CA ARG A 442 -3.60 -6.83 -26.36
C ARG A 442 -3.26 -5.49 -25.71
N VAL A 443 -3.24 -5.43 -24.37
CA VAL A 443 -2.83 -4.22 -23.64
C VAL A 443 -1.35 -3.93 -23.90
N LYS A 444 -0.49 -4.95 -23.87
CA LYS A 444 0.94 -4.80 -24.18
C LYS A 444 1.21 -4.30 -25.60
N GLU A 445 0.46 -4.77 -26.59
CA GLU A 445 0.55 -4.31 -27.99
C GLU A 445 0.11 -2.85 -28.12
N ARG A 446 -0.95 -2.45 -27.41
CA ARG A 446 -1.39 -1.04 -27.37
C ARG A 446 -0.35 -0.11 -26.75
N ALA A 447 0.41 -0.60 -25.78
CA ALA A 447 1.50 0.14 -25.12
C ALA A 447 2.78 0.27 -25.98
N GLU A 448 2.83 -0.34 -27.18
CA GLU A 448 4.04 -0.33 -28.00
C GLU A 448 4.41 1.10 -28.42
N GLY A 449 5.66 1.49 -28.16
CA GLY A 449 6.17 2.84 -28.43
C GLY A 449 5.88 3.87 -27.34
N ASP A 450 5.02 3.57 -26.36
CA ASP A 450 4.77 4.44 -25.21
C ASP A 450 5.94 4.39 -24.21
N ALA A 451 6.33 5.57 -23.68
CA ALA A 451 7.44 5.69 -22.75
C ALA A 451 7.13 5.09 -21.38
N PHE A 452 5.87 5.15 -20.96
CA PHE A 452 5.38 4.65 -19.68
C PHE A 452 4.84 3.21 -19.78
N LEU A 453 4.83 2.61 -20.98
CA LEU A 453 4.16 1.35 -21.29
C LEU A 453 2.67 1.34 -20.92
N ASN A 454 2.00 2.49 -21.03
CA ASN A 454 0.58 2.59 -20.77
C ASN A 454 -0.24 2.12 -21.99
N GLY A 455 -0.81 0.92 -21.86
CA GLY A 455 -1.76 0.35 -22.83
C GLY A 455 -3.21 0.43 -22.38
N ILE A 456 -3.53 1.21 -21.35
CA ILE A 456 -4.88 1.39 -20.81
C ILE A 456 -5.58 2.49 -21.61
N PRO A 457 -6.85 2.32 -22.03
CA PRO A 457 -7.58 3.42 -22.66
C PRO A 457 -7.82 4.55 -21.65
N PHE A 458 -7.55 5.80 -22.06
CA PHE A 458 -7.79 6.99 -21.25
C PHE A 458 -9.30 7.36 -21.25
N ILE A 459 -10.12 6.52 -20.65
CA ILE A 459 -11.54 6.75 -20.39
C ILE A 459 -11.77 6.99 -18.89
N TRP A 460 -12.95 7.46 -18.51
CA TRP A 460 -13.32 7.63 -17.10
C TRP A 460 -13.09 6.30 -16.33
N CYS A 461 -12.44 6.39 -15.17
CA CYS A 461 -11.93 5.29 -14.35
C CYS A 461 -10.72 4.54 -14.95
N SER A 462 -9.86 5.21 -15.73
CA SER A 462 -8.66 4.58 -16.33
C SER A 462 -7.70 4.00 -15.30
N ASN A 463 -7.62 4.57 -14.09
CA ASN A 463 -6.84 3.97 -13.01
C ASN A 463 -7.48 2.70 -12.46
N ASN A 464 -8.82 2.57 -12.45
CA ASN A 464 -9.48 1.32 -12.05
C ASN A 464 -9.18 0.20 -13.07
N LEU A 465 -9.14 0.53 -14.37
CA LEU A 465 -8.65 -0.40 -15.41
C LEU A 465 -7.18 -0.79 -15.18
N THR A 466 -6.35 0.17 -14.77
CA THR A 466 -4.94 -0.06 -14.44
C THR A 466 -4.81 -1.05 -13.27
N VAL A 467 -5.62 -0.90 -12.21
CA VAL A 467 -5.68 -1.84 -11.08
C VAL A 467 -6.13 -3.23 -11.52
N GLY A 468 -7.17 -3.32 -12.36
CA GLY A 468 -7.61 -4.59 -12.94
C GLY A 468 -6.52 -5.28 -13.77
N PHE A 469 -5.77 -4.49 -14.56
CA PHE A 469 -4.68 -4.98 -15.39
C PHE A 469 -3.52 -5.56 -14.58
N ILE A 470 -2.98 -4.81 -13.61
CA ILE A 470 -1.85 -5.27 -12.80
C ILE A 470 -2.22 -6.49 -11.95
N THR A 471 -3.47 -6.56 -11.50
CA THR A 471 -4.03 -7.74 -10.81
C THR A 471 -4.01 -8.96 -11.73
N GLN A 472 -4.49 -8.83 -12.98
CA GLN A 472 -4.47 -9.93 -13.95
C GLN A 472 -3.06 -10.33 -14.36
N CYS A 473 -2.13 -9.38 -14.52
CA CYS A 473 -0.71 -9.67 -14.76
C CYS A 473 -0.13 -10.54 -13.65
N ARG A 474 -0.31 -10.12 -12.39
CA ARG A 474 0.23 -10.83 -11.24
C ARG A 474 -0.34 -12.23 -11.10
N LEU A 475 -1.67 -12.36 -11.18
CA LEU A 475 -2.36 -13.65 -11.12
C LEU A 475 -1.93 -14.60 -12.25
N TYR A 476 -1.72 -14.07 -13.46
CA TYR A 476 -1.21 -14.85 -14.59
C TYR A 476 0.23 -15.34 -14.34
N HIS A 477 1.11 -14.46 -13.88
CA HIS A 477 2.48 -14.80 -13.54
C HIS A 477 2.52 -15.88 -12.46
N ASP A 478 1.74 -15.76 -11.39
CA ASP A 478 1.77 -16.70 -10.27
C ASP A 478 1.34 -18.12 -10.67
N ILE A 479 0.42 -18.25 -11.63
CA ILE A 479 0.00 -19.55 -12.16
C ILE A 479 1.04 -20.13 -13.15
N THR A 480 1.70 -19.30 -13.94
CA THR A 480 2.45 -19.75 -15.13
C THR A 480 3.96 -19.67 -15.01
N GLY A 481 4.47 -18.80 -14.13
CA GLY A 481 5.88 -18.38 -14.09
C GLY A 481 6.34 -17.62 -15.35
N ASP A 482 5.41 -17.04 -16.11
CA ASP A 482 5.73 -16.36 -17.36
C ASP A 482 6.05 -14.87 -17.15
N ASP A 483 7.32 -14.53 -17.34
CA ASP A 483 7.87 -13.19 -17.16
C ASP A 483 7.50 -12.20 -18.29
N SER A 484 6.80 -12.64 -19.34
CA SER A 484 6.51 -11.82 -20.54
C SER A 484 5.81 -10.49 -20.25
N PHE A 485 5.14 -10.37 -19.10
CA PHE A 485 4.37 -9.19 -18.71
C PHE A 485 4.93 -8.44 -17.48
N LEU A 486 6.04 -8.91 -16.88
CA LEU A 486 6.58 -8.29 -15.66
C LEU A 486 6.97 -6.81 -15.86
N GLU A 487 7.53 -6.44 -17.02
CA GLU A 487 7.90 -5.04 -17.28
C GLU A 487 6.68 -4.12 -17.35
N ILE A 488 5.62 -4.53 -18.06
CA ILE A 488 4.41 -3.70 -18.20
C ILE A 488 3.57 -3.69 -16.92
N GLU A 489 3.51 -4.81 -16.19
CA GLU A 489 2.92 -4.86 -14.86
C GLU A 489 3.60 -3.87 -13.91
N THR A 490 4.93 -3.90 -13.84
CA THR A 490 5.74 -2.99 -13.04
C THR A 490 5.52 -1.55 -13.48
N ALA A 491 5.49 -1.27 -14.79
CA ALA A 491 5.26 0.07 -15.30
C ALA A 491 3.87 0.62 -14.94
N MET A 492 2.84 -0.21 -14.96
CA MET A 492 1.47 0.18 -14.57
C MET A 492 1.28 0.28 -13.05
N ARG A 493 2.00 -0.51 -12.24
CA ARG A 493 2.14 -0.24 -10.81
C ARG A 493 2.80 1.13 -10.59
N ASP A 494 3.93 1.36 -11.25
CA ASP A 494 4.71 2.58 -11.08
C ASP A 494 3.94 3.81 -11.58
N TRP A 495 3.07 3.66 -12.60
CA TRP A 495 2.12 4.68 -13.05
C TRP A 495 1.23 5.18 -11.91
N LEU A 496 0.65 4.25 -11.14
CA LEU A 496 -0.17 4.60 -9.96
C LEU A 496 0.66 5.26 -8.85
N LEU A 497 1.98 5.12 -8.87
CA LEU A 497 2.91 5.58 -7.83
C LEU A 497 3.85 6.70 -8.30
N GLY A 498 3.47 7.44 -9.35
CA GLY A 498 4.18 8.65 -9.78
C GLY A 498 5.09 8.52 -11.00
N CYS A 499 5.24 7.33 -11.58
CA CYS A 499 5.92 7.13 -12.86
C CYS A 499 4.94 7.32 -14.03
N ASN A 500 4.42 8.54 -14.16
CA ASN A 500 3.50 8.98 -15.19
C ASN A 500 3.86 10.42 -15.66
N PRO A 501 3.26 10.97 -16.73
CA PRO A 501 3.59 12.30 -17.25
C PRO A 501 3.62 13.42 -16.20
N TRP A 502 2.61 13.43 -15.32
CA TRP A 502 2.40 14.45 -14.28
C TRP A 502 3.40 14.33 -13.14
N GLY A 503 3.85 13.10 -12.85
CA GLY A 503 4.80 12.85 -11.77
C GLY A 503 4.16 12.86 -10.39
N THR A 504 2.87 12.53 -10.32
CA THR A 504 2.09 12.43 -9.07
C THR A 504 1.56 11.02 -8.89
N SER A 505 1.47 10.53 -7.65
CA SER A 505 0.77 9.26 -7.40
C SER A 505 -0.72 9.43 -7.70
N MET A 506 -1.37 8.35 -8.10
CA MET A 506 -2.81 8.29 -8.31
C MET A 506 -3.57 7.84 -7.05
N ILE A 507 -2.87 7.72 -5.91
CA ILE A 507 -3.44 7.29 -4.63
C ILE A 507 -3.28 8.44 -3.63
N VAL A 508 -4.40 8.94 -3.12
CA VAL A 508 -4.42 10.11 -2.22
C VAL A 508 -3.59 9.83 -0.97
N GLY A 509 -2.58 10.66 -0.71
CA GLY A 509 -1.72 10.58 0.47
C GLY A 509 -0.80 9.35 0.54
N TYR A 510 -0.56 8.64 -0.57
CA TYR A 510 0.38 7.52 -0.62
C TYR A 510 1.30 7.59 -1.86
N PRO A 511 2.64 7.63 -1.70
CA PRO A 511 3.37 7.69 -0.43
C PRO A 511 3.21 9.05 0.27
N GLU A 512 3.29 9.06 1.60
CA GLU A 512 3.07 10.26 2.42
C GLU A 512 4.02 11.43 2.11
N GLN A 513 5.24 11.14 1.63
CA GLN A 513 6.25 12.15 1.30
C GLN A 513 6.31 12.47 -0.21
N GLY A 514 5.43 11.88 -1.01
CA GLY A 514 5.37 12.07 -2.46
C GLY A 514 4.40 13.17 -2.87
N ASP A 515 4.39 13.48 -4.16
CA ASP A 515 3.31 14.22 -4.81
C ASP A 515 2.11 13.26 -4.97
N THR A 516 0.95 13.67 -4.46
CA THR A 516 -0.32 12.90 -4.47
C THR A 516 -1.47 13.91 -4.54
N PRO A 517 -2.68 13.51 -5.00
CA PRO A 517 -3.79 14.44 -5.16
C PRO A 517 -4.14 15.11 -3.81
N THR A 518 -4.28 16.42 -3.85
CA THR A 518 -4.53 17.31 -2.71
C THR A 518 -5.89 18.00 -2.77
N ASP A 519 -6.46 18.14 -3.97
CA ASP A 519 -7.78 18.71 -4.21
C ASP A 519 -8.71 17.73 -4.96
N PRO A 520 -8.86 16.46 -4.51
CA PRO A 520 -9.77 15.51 -5.14
C PRO A 520 -11.21 16.01 -5.08
N HIS A 521 -12.01 15.61 -6.09
CA HIS A 521 -13.44 15.87 -6.13
C HIS A 521 -14.12 15.17 -4.95
N SER A 522 -14.21 15.83 -3.79
CA SER A 522 -14.81 15.29 -2.56
C SER A 522 -15.23 16.40 -1.61
N ALA A 523 -16.39 16.24 -0.96
CA ALA A 523 -16.85 17.15 0.07
C ALA A 523 -15.89 17.22 1.27
N PHE A 524 -15.25 16.10 1.62
CA PHE A 524 -14.32 16.00 2.74
C PHE A 524 -13.11 16.92 2.55
N THR A 525 -12.49 16.88 1.37
CA THR A 525 -11.33 17.72 1.04
C THR A 525 -11.76 19.16 0.77
N HIS A 526 -12.71 19.37 -0.14
CA HIS A 526 -13.07 20.70 -0.61
C HIS A 526 -13.66 21.60 0.50
N LEU A 527 -14.60 21.08 1.30
CA LEU A 527 -15.28 21.87 2.33
C LEU A 527 -14.53 21.92 3.66
N HIS A 528 -13.82 20.84 4.02
CA HIS A 528 -13.28 20.66 5.37
C HIS A 528 -11.78 20.37 5.45
N ARG A 529 -11.09 20.22 4.30
CA ARG A 529 -9.66 19.83 4.24
C ARG A 529 -9.37 18.53 4.97
N ILE A 530 -10.36 17.64 5.05
CA ILE A 530 -10.20 16.29 5.58
C ILE A 530 -9.66 15.43 4.43
N PRO A 531 -8.46 14.84 4.55
CA PRO A 531 -7.89 14.05 3.46
C PRO A 531 -8.68 12.76 3.24
N VAL A 532 -8.80 12.36 1.97
CA VAL A 532 -9.41 11.09 1.54
C VAL A 532 -8.36 10.01 1.31
N THR A 533 -7.45 9.88 2.27
CA THR A 533 -6.24 9.06 2.16
C THR A 533 -6.52 7.61 1.80
N GLY A 534 -5.78 7.09 0.83
CA GLY A 534 -5.88 5.74 0.31
C GLY A 534 -6.83 5.59 -0.86
N GLY A 535 -7.67 6.60 -1.14
CA GLY A 535 -8.56 6.61 -2.29
C GLY A 535 -7.74 6.69 -3.58
N ILE A 536 -8.05 5.81 -4.54
CA ILE A 536 -7.51 5.91 -5.90
C ILE A 536 -8.40 6.85 -6.71
N VAL A 537 -7.81 7.88 -7.32
CA VAL A 537 -8.55 8.79 -8.21
C VAL A 537 -8.82 8.14 -9.56
N ASP A 538 -9.90 8.53 -10.21
CA ASP A 538 -10.35 8.03 -11.52
C ASP A 538 -9.24 7.93 -12.56
N GLY A 539 -8.37 8.94 -12.60
CA GLY A 539 -7.20 8.97 -13.44
C GLY A 539 -7.41 9.68 -14.78
N PRO A 540 -6.36 9.74 -15.60
CA PRO A 540 -6.37 10.53 -16.81
C PRO A 540 -7.36 10.03 -17.85
N ILE A 541 -7.94 10.99 -18.57
CA ILE A 541 -8.89 10.74 -19.65
C ILE A 541 -8.44 11.44 -20.94
N TYR A 542 -8.99 11.03 -22.07
CA TYR A 542 -8.81 11.78 -23.31
C TYR A 542 -9.34 13.19 -23.14
N HIS A 543 -8.61 14.18 -23.67
CA HIS A 543 -9.00 15.59 -23.62
C HIS A 543 -10.40 15.83 -24.23
N SER A 544 -10.77 15.02 -25.23
CA SER A 544 -12.10 15.05 -25.84
C SER A 544 -13.22 14.65 -24.88
N ILE A 545 -12.97 13.74 -23.93
CA ILE A 545 -13.94 13.34 -22.90
C ILE A 545 -14.11 14.51 -21.92
N PHE A 546 -13.01 15.02 -21.34
CA PHE A 546 -13.01 16.18 -20.44
C PHE A 546 -13.82 17.35 -21.04
N SER A 547 -13.53 17.68 -22.30
CA SER A 547 -14.19 18.79 -23.01
C SER A 547 -15.68 18.59 -23.32
N SER A 548 -16.19 17.36 -23.18
CA SER A 548 -17.57 17.00 -23.52
C SER A 548 -18.48 16.83 -22.30
N LEU A 549 -17.90 16.67 -21.11
CA LEU A 549 -18.64 16.40 -19.88
C LEU A 549 -19.30 17.66 -19.32
N ILE A 550 -20.48 17.47 -18.74
CA ILE A 550 -21.30 18.57 -18.24
C ILE A 550 -20.80 18.97 -16.84
N GLY A 551 -20.66 20.27 -16.61
CA GLY A 551 -20.34 20.82 -15.29
C GLY A 551 -18.87 20.74 -14.88
N ILE A 552 -18.00 20.18 -15.71
CA ILE A 552 -16.55 20.15 -15.49
C ILE A 552 -15.92 21.47 -15.90
N TYR A 553 -15.01 21.96 -15.08
CA TYR A 553 -14.12 23.10 -15.32
C TYR A 553 -12.92 22.99 -14.37
N LEU A 554 -11.93 23.89 -14.51
CA LEU A 554 -10.86 24.04 -13.52
C LEU A 554 -11.18 25.21 -12.60
N ALA A 555 -11.28 24.96 -11.30
CA ALA A 555 -11.54 26.01 -10.32
C ALA A 555 -10.27 26.80 -9.99
N ASN A 556 -9.10 26.17 -10.13
CA ASN A 556 -7.79 26.75 -9.87
C ASN A 556 -6.93 26.79 -11.15
N GLU A 557 -5.72 27.36 -11.02
CA GLU A 557 -4.71 27.27 -12.09
C GLU A 557 -4.24 25.81 -12.23
N ASP A 558 -4.10 25.33 -13.47
CA ASP A 558 -3.64 23.98 -13.76
C ASP A 558 -2.16 23.84 -13.39
N GLU A 559 -1.89 23.22 -12.24
CA GLU A 559 -0.53 22.96 -11.76
C GLU A 559 0.27 22.04 -12.70
N TYR A 560 -0.42 21.28 -13.55
CA TYR A 560 0.18 20.39 -14.53
C TYR A 560 0.05 20.88 -15.96
N ALA A 561 -0.19 22.19 -16.17
CA ALA A 561 -0.34 22.78 -17.51
C ALA A 561 0.79 22.38 -18.48
N ASP A 562 2.03 22.29 -17.99
CA ASP A 562 3.20 21.89 -18.78
C ASP A 562 3.21 20.39 -19.16
N PHE A 563 2.34 19.56 -18.59
CA PHE A 563 2.26 18.13 -18.84
C PHE A 563 0.97 17.71 -19.56
N GLN A 564 -0.01 18.62 -19.69
CA GLN A 564 -1.21 18.37 -20.48
C GLN A 564 -0.95 18.28 -21.98
N SER A 565 -1.86 17.63 -22.70
CA SER A 565 -1.83 17.54 -24.16
C SER A 565 -3.23 17.59 -24.75
N ASP A 566 -3.32 17.86 -26.06
CA ASP A 566 -4.57 17.74 -26.82
C ASP A 566 -5.13 16.30 -26.87
N CYS A 567 -4.35 15.31 -26.40
CA CYS A 567 -4.73 13.90 -26.41
C CYS A 567 -5.29 13.45 -25.05
N VAL A 568 -4.55 13.68 -23.98
CA VAL A 568 -4.82 13.18 -22.62
C VAL A 568 -4.57 14.27 -21.60
N VAL A 569 -5.42 14.30 -20.57
CA VAL A 569 -5.37 15.23 -19.43
C VAL A 569 -5.60 14.52 -18.09
N TYR A 570 -5.07 15.11 -17.03
CA TYR A 570 -5.36 14.81 -15.63
C TYR A 570 -5.20 16.10 -14.84
N HIS A 571 -6.13 16.41 -13.94
CA HIS A 571 -6.10 17.63 -13.15
C HIS A 571 -6.28 17.30 -11.68
N ASP A 572 -5.42 17.82 -10.79
CA ASP A 572 -5.70 17.79 -9.35
C ASP A 572 -6.57 18.98 -8.96
N ASP A 573 -7.85 18.97 -9.38
CA ASP A 573 -8.80 20.05 -9.09
C ASP A 573 -10.17 19.47 -8.75
N TYR A 574 -10.80 19.97 -7.68
CA TYR A 574 -12.06 19.41 -7.20
C TYR A 574 -13.21 19.59 -8.21
N ALA A 575 -13.11 20.51 -9.18
CA ALA A 575 -14.14 20.72 -10.19
C ALA A 575 -14.03 19.75 -11.38
N ASP A 576 -12.95 18.95 -11.45
CA ASP A 576 -12.79 17.84 -12.39
C ASP A 576 -13.08 16.47 -11.73
N TYR A 577 -14.36 16.13 -11.64
CA TYR A 577 -14.79 14.81 -11.17
C TYR A 577 -14.33 13.67 -12.10
N SER A 578 -14.01 13.94 -13.37
CA SER A 578 -13.75 12.88 -14.35
C SER A 578 -12.34 12.32 -14.31
N THR A 579 -11.40 13.07 -13.73
CA THR A 579 -10.02 12.63 -13.54
C THR A 579 -9.61 12.52 -12.07
N ASN A 580 -10.29 13.22 -11.18
CA ASN A 580 -9.85 13.43 -9.80
C ASN A 580 -10.85 13.01 -8.71
N GLU A 581 -11.92 12.28 -9.07
CA GLU A 581 -12.82 11.69 -8.07
C GLU A 581 -12.22 10.36 -7.55
N PRO A 582 -12.08 10.18 -6.22
CA PRO A 582 -11.66 8.90 -5.66
C PRO A 582 -12.79 7.86 -5.71
N THR A 583 -12.50 6.67 -6.23
CA THR A 583 -13.52 5.61 -6.42
C THR A 583 -13.43 4.54 -5.34
N MET A 584 -14.57 4.14 -4.75
CA MET A 584 -14.60 3.12 -3.70
C MET A 584 -14.21 1.74 -4.25
N ASP A 585 -14.71 1.38 -5.43
CA ASP A 585 -14.51 0.06 -6.01
C ASP A 585 -13.10 -0.14 -6.58
N GLY A 586 -12.51 0.89 -7.19
CA GLY A 586 -11.12 0.92 -7.61
C GLY A 586 -10.19 0.80 -6.40
N THR A 587 -10.51 1.51 -5.32
CA THR A 587 -9.76 1.46 -4.06
C THR A 587 -9.84 0.07 -3.43
N ALA A 588 -11.02 -0.53 -3.35
CA ALA A 588 -11.19 -1.90 -2.86
C ALA A 588 -10.44 -2.92 -3.73
N SER A 589 -10.46 -2.76 -5.06
CA SER A 589 -9.72 -3.63 -6.00
C SER A 589 -8.21 -3.55 -5.82
N LEU A 590 -7.69 -2.38 -5.41
CA LEU A 590 -6.27 -2.16 -5.16
C LEU A 590 -5.75 -2.95 -3.94
N THR A 591 -6.63 -3.39 -3.03
CA THR A 591 -6.25 -4.19 -1.85
C THR A 591 -5.51 -5.47 -2.21
N TYR A 592 -5.87 -6.14 -3.32
CA TYR A 592 -5.16 -7.33 -3.77
C TYR A 592 -3.69 -7.02 -4.09
N TYR A 593 -3.46 -6.04 -4.97
CA TYR A 593 -2.12 -5.80 -5.48
C TYR A 593 -1.19 -5.19 -4.41
N LEU A 594 -1.71 -4.30 -3.55
CA LEU A 594 -0.95 -3.81 -2.39
C LEU A 594 -0.77 -4.88 -1.31
N GLY A 595 -1.75 -5.79 -1.15
CA GLY A 595 -1.63 -7.00 -0.33
C GLY A 595 -0.49 -7.90 -0.81
N TYR A 596 -0.39 -8.13 -2.11
CA TYR A 596 0.72 -8.85 -2.74
C TYR A 596 2.07 -8.17 -2.48
N LEU A 597 2.19 -6.88 -2.77
CA LEU A 597 3.45 -6.14 -2.56
C LEU A 597 3.86 -6.12 -1.07
N SER A 598 2.90 -5.97 -0.16
CA SER A 598 3.16 -6.05 1.29
C SER A 598 3.56 -7.46 1.72
N ALA A 599 3.05 -8.52 1.08
CA ALA A 599 3.48 -9.90 1.34
C ALA A 599 4.91 -10.17 0.86
N GLN A 600 5.33 -9.54 -0.24
CA GLN A 600 6.72 -9.60 -0.70
C GLN A 600 7.65 -8.74 0.16
N ALA A 601 7.11 -7.75 0.87
CA ALA A 601 7.90 -6.90 1.72
C ALA A 601 8.35 -7.66 2.99
N LYS A 602 9.66 -7.72 3.21
CA LYS A 602 10.25 -8.26 4.44
C LYS A 602 10.13 -7.21 5.53
N GLN A 603 9.15 -7.37 6.40
CA GLN A 603 8.98 -6.47 7.53
C GLN A 603 9.74 -6.99 8.74
N ALA A 604 10.82 -6.29 9.10
CA ALA A 604 11.42 -6.46 10.42
C ALA A 604 10.46 -5.91 11.48
N LYS A 605 10.22 -6.65 12.56
CA LYS A 605 9.37 -6.17 13.67
C LYS A 605 10.06 -4.97 14.31
N LYS A 606 9.35 -3.85 14.43
CA LYS A 606 9.84 -2.63 15.09
C LYS A 606 9.13 -2.36 16.42
N VAL A 607 9.82 -1.68 17.33
CA VAL A 607 9.24 -1.11 18.56
C VAL A 607 9.77 0.32 18.67
N ALA A 608 8.88 1.31 18.73
CA ALA A 608 9.26 2.73 18.80
C ALA A 608 10.32 3.12 17.75
N GLY A 609 10.20 2.63 16.50
CA GLY A 609 11.12 2.92 15.38
C GLY A 609 12.35 2.01 15.27
N GLY A 610 12.73 1.27 16.33
CA GLY A 610 13.89 0.38 16.32
C GLY A 610 13.53 -1.06 15.95
N ILE A 611 14.39 -1.72 15.18
CA ILE A 611 14.18 -3.11 14.75
C ILE A 611 14.48 -4.07 15.90
N VAL A 612 13.47 -4.86 16.31
CA VAL A 612 13.59 -5.85 17.39
C VAL A 612 13.64 -7.29 16.88
N ARG A 613 13.27 -7.55 15.63
CA ARG A 613 13.29 -8.90 15.03
C ARG A 613 13.37 -8.79 13.51
N GLY A 614 14.21 -9.60 12.87
CA GLY A 614 14.29 -9.75 11.41
C GLY A 614 13.20 -10.67 10.85
N ASP A 615 13.44 -11.21 9.66
CA ASP A 615 12.53 -12.09 8.94
C ASP A 615 12.15 -13.35 9.75
N THR A 616 10.86 -13.50 10.05
CA THR A 616 10.34 -14.64 10.82
C THR A 616 10.08 -15.88 9.98
N SER A 617 10.17 -15.81 8.64
CA SER A 617 9.96 -16.93 7.73
C SER A 617 11.19 -17.86 7.64
N LYS A 618 12.37 -17.38 8.02
CA LYS A 618 13.64 -18.13 7.93
C LYS A 618 14.16 -18.55 9.29
N LYS A 619 14.69 -19.78 9.39
CA LYS A 619 15.41 -20.28 10.57
C LYS A 619 16.80 -19.66 10.72
N GLN A 620 16.85 -18.35 10.90
CA GLN A 620 18.06 -17.56 11.08
C GLN A 620 17.95 -16.70 12.34
N LEU A 621 19.07 -16.48 13.03
CA LEU A 621 19.14 -15.58 14.17
C LEU A 621 20.51 -14.92 14.30
N SER A 622 20.61 -13.84 15.06
CA SER A 622 21.86 -13.15 15.39
C SER A 622 22.13 -13.24 16.89
N LEU A 623 23.39 -13.56 17.23
CA LEU A 623 23.91 -13.37 18.58
C LEU A 623 24.43 -11.94 18.68
N VAL A 624 23.77 -11.17 19.54
CA VAL A 624 24.08 -9.76 19.77
C VAL A 624 24.70 -9.61 21.15
N PHE A 625 25.79 -8.86 21.23
CA PHE A 625 26.54 -8.65 22.45
C PHE A 625 26.63 -7.17 22.79
N THR A 626 26.24 -6.80 24.01
CA THR A 626 26.40 -5.44 24.54
C THR A 626 27.52 -5.38 25.58
N GLY A 627 28.14 -4.20 25.75
CA GLY A 627 29.22 -4.02 26.70
C GLY A 627 29.56 -2.56 27.03
N HIS A 628 29.84 -2.31 28.31
CA HIS A 628 30.29 -1.02 28.83
C HIS A 628 31.56 -1.12 29.70
N GLU A 629 31.44 -1.55 30.95
CA GLU A 629 32.57 -1.48 31.91
C GLU A 629 33.48 -2.71 31.93
N TYR A 630 32.90 -3.90 31.70
CA TYR A 630 33.54 -5.20 31.89
C TYR A 630 33.70 -5.96 30.57
N ALA A 631 34.77 -6.75 30.45
CA ALA A 631 35.12 -7.54 29.26
C ALA A 631 35.60 -8.96 29.60
N ASP A 632 35.23 -9.49 30.77
CA ASP A 632 35.67 -10.79 31.29
C ASP A 632 35.23 -11.97 30.42
N GLY A 633 34.11 -11.85 29.70
CA GLY A 633 33.65 -12.86 28.75
C GLY A 633 34.26 -12.79 27.35
N ALA A 634 34.94 -11.69 26.98
CA ALA A 634 35.30 -11.39 25.59
C ALA A 634 36.13 -12.50 24.92
N ARG A 635 37.18 -12.98 25.59
CA ARG A 635 38.06 -14.05 25.07
C ARG A 635 37.30 -15.35 24.86
N LYS A 636 36.50 -15.75 25.85
CA LYS A 636 35.72 -16.98 25.83
C LYS A 636 34.69 -16.95 24.70
N ILE A 637 33.96 -15.84 24.57
CA ILE A 637 32.97 -15.62 23.51
C ILE A 637 33.65 -15.74 22.14
N GLN A 638 34.74 -15.02 21.92
CA GLN A 638 35.49 -15.05 20.66
C GLN A 638 35.95 -16.47 20.30
N GLU A 639 36.53 -17.22 21.25
CA GLU A 639 36.95 -18.60 21.05
C GLU A 639 35.78 -19.52 20.67
N VAL A 640 34.64 -19.39 21.34
CA VAL A 640 33.43 -20.19 21.06
C VAL A 640 32.86 -19.87 19.67
N LEU A 641 32.74 -18.59 19.32
CA LEU A 641 32.25 -18.17 18.00
C LEU A 641 33.16 -18.67 16.88
N LYS A 642 34.47 -18.53 17.06
CA LYS A 642 35.48 -18.99 16.10
C LYS A 642 35.46 -20.50 15.92
N LYS A 643 35.41 -21.26 17.02
CA LYS A 643 35.31 -22.73 17.01
C LYS A 643 34.06 -23.23 16.26
N ASN A 644 32.96 -22.49 16.33
CA ASN A 644 31.71 -22.84 15.69
C ASN A 644 31.53 -22.21 14.29
N ASN A 645 32.51 -21.47 13.78
CA ASN A 645 32.42 -20.71 12.53
C ASN A 645 31.19 -19.78 12.47
N ILE A 646 30.94 -19.03 13.55
CA ILE A 646 29.84 -18.08 13.68
C ILE A 646 30.39 -16.66 13.73
N LYS A 647 29.66 -15.72 13.13
CA LYS A 647 29.93 -14.29 13.25
C LYS A 647 28.84 -13.63 14.11
N GLY A 648 29.22 -13.14 15.29
CA GLY A 648 28.35 -12.33 16.15
C GLY A 648 28.35 -10.84 15.80
N THR A 649 27.49 -10.11 16.49
CA THR A 649 27.32 -8.65 16.41
C THR A 649 27.57 -8.03 17.78
N PHE A 650 28.44 -7.02 17.86
CA PHE A 650 28.85 -6.38 19.11
C PHE A 650 28.48 -4.90 19.09
N PHE A 651 27.66 -4.46 20.04
CA PHE A 651 27.36 -3.06 20.28
C PHE A 651 28.06 -2.63 21.57
N LEU A 652 29.09 -1.81 21.46
CA LEU A 652 29.95 -1.47 22.58
C LEU A 652 29.98 0.05 22.75
N THR A 653 30.06 0.49 24.00
CA THR A 653 30.13 1.92 24.30
C THR A 653 31.45 2.52 23.85
N GLY A 654 31.48 3.84 23.66
CA GLY A 654 32.72 4.56 23.38
C GLY A 654 33.77 4.37 24.49
N ASP A 655 33.34 4.34 25.75
CA ASP A 655 34.22 4.03 26.88
C ASP A 655 34.80 2.61 26.80
N PHE A 656 34.02 1.63 26.35
CA PHE A 656 34.52 0.27 26.13
C PHE A 656 35.60 0.26 25.04
N TYR A 657 35.38 0.93 23.91
CA TYR A 657 36.35 1.00 22.81
C TYR A 657 37.68 1.62 23.26
N ARG A 658 37.62 2.70 24.05
CA ARG A 658 38.81 3.35 24.62
C ARG A 658 39.53 2.48 25.64
N LYS A 659 38.81 1.75 26.49
CA LYS A 659 39.37 0.93 27.57
C LYS A 659 39.91 -0.41 27.07
N TYR A 660 39.28 -1.02 26.07
CA TYR A 660 39.61 -2.36 25.56
C TYR A 660 39.87 -2.40 24.04
N PRO A 661 40.75 -1.55 23.48
CA PRO A 661 40.92 -1.40 22.04
C PRO A 661 41.46 -2.66 21.35
N ALA A 662 42.27 -3.45 22.06
CA ALA A 662 42.79 -4.71 21.54
C ALA A 662 41.67 -5.75 21.30
N ILE A 663 40.75 -5.86 22.24
CA ILE A 663 39.60 -6.78 22.15
C ILE A 663 38.73 -6.41 20.94
N ALA A 664 38.38 -5.13 20.80
CA ALA A 664 37.55 -4.68 19.69
C ALA A 664 38.20 -4.93 18.32
N ARG A 665 39.51 -4.65 18.19
CA ARG A 665 40.26 -4.95 16.95
C ARG A 665 40.28 -6.44 16.63
N ASP A 666 40.50 -7.30 17.62
CA ASP A 666 40.53 -8.73 17.41
C ASP A 666 39.15 -9.28 17.00
N LEU A 667 38.07 -8.76 17.59
CA LEU A 667 36.70 -9.11 17.21
C LEU A 667 36.39 -8.71 15.75
N GLN A 668 36.74 -7.48 15.35
CA GLN A 668 36.51 -7.05 13.97
C GLN A 668 37.39 -7.82 12.97
N LYS A 669 38.63 -8.12 13.34
CA LYS A 669 39.55 -8.95 12.53
C LYS A 669 39.01 -10.37 12.32
N ASP A 670 38.33 -10.93 13.31
CA ASP A 670 37.64 -12.22 13.18
C ASP A 670 36.32 -12.13 12.38
N GLY A 671 35.96 -10.95 11.86
CA GLY A 671 34.84 -10.73 10.93
C GLY A 671 33.49 -10.46 11.60
N HIS A 672 33.48 -10.12 12.88
CA HIS A 672 32.27 -9.72 13.60
C HIS A 672 31.80 -8.32 13.21
N TYR A 673 30.50 -8.04 13.32
CA TYR A 673 29.98 -6.68 13.19
C TYR A 673 30.22 -5.93 14.49
N LEU A 674 30.73 -4.70 14.43
CA LEU A 674 30.91 -3.83 15.58
C LEU A 674 30.15 -2.52 15.35
N GLY A 675 29.41 -2.06 16.36
CA GLY A 675 28.63 -0.83 16.33
C GLY A 675 28.57 -0.12 17.68
N PRO A 676 27.97 1.07 17.73
CA PRO A 676 27.83 1.87 18.94
C PRO A 676 26.79 1.33 19.93
N HIS A 677 26.98 1.64 21.22
CA HIS A 677 26.04 1.39 22.32
C HIS A 677 25.97 2.59 23.29
N SER A 678 26.04 3.82 22.75
CA SER A 678 26.25 5.12 23.44
C SER A 678 27.72 5.35 23.77
N ASP A 679 28.22 6.60 23.72
CA ASP A 679 29.58 6.89 24.17
C ASP A 679 29.71 6.69 25.68
N LYS A 680 28.76 7.26 26.43
CA LYS A 680 28.74 7.31 27.90
C LYS A 680 27.67 6.46 28.58
N HIS A 681 27.00 5.57 27.83
CA HIS A 681 25.94 4.71 28.34
C HIS A 681 24.78 5.51 28.97
N LEU A 682 24.37 6.60 28.29
CA LEU A 682 23.36 7.54 28.76
C LEU A 682 21.95 6.93 28.72
N LEU A 683 21.12 7.18 29.74
CA LEU A 683 19.70 6.84 29.67
C LEU A 683 18.95 7.89 28.85
N TYR A 684 18.41 7.51 27.69
CA TYR A 684 17.79 8.46 26.77
C TYR A 684 16.30 8.72 27.03
N ALA A 685 15.56 7.72 27.51
CA ALA A 685 14.11 7.80 27.73
C ALA A 685 13.76 7.39 29.17
N ASP A 686 12.71 7.97 29.73
CA ASP A 686 12.30 7.68 31.10
C ASP A 686 11.79 6.24 31.25
N TRP A 687 12.07 5.62 32.40
CA TRP A 687 11.69 4.23 32.69
C TRP A 687 10.20 4.05 32.92
N LYS A 688 9.49 5.08 33.41
CA LYS A 688 8.06 5.01 33.75
C LYS A 688 7.20 5.53 32.60
N ASN A 689 7.66 6.59 31.93
CA ASN A 689 7.01 7.17 30.77
C ASN A 689 7.94 7.12 29.56
N ARG A 690 7.83 6.06 28.76
CA ARG A 690 8.73 5.83 27.61
C ARG A 690 8.73 7.00 26.61
N ASP A 691 7.61 7.70 26.45
CA ASP A 691 7.51 8.82 25.51
C ASP A 691 8.21 10.09 26.01
N SER A 692 8.69 10.10 27.26
CA SER A 692 9.48 11.20 27.82
C SER A 692 10.97 11.01 27.52
N THR A 693 11.50 11.82 26.61
CA THR A 693 12.94 11.90 26.32
C THR A 693 13.67 12.68 27.43
N LEU A 694 14.79 12.15 27.91
CA LEU A 694 15.56 12.69 29.04
C LEU A 694 16.75 13.57 28.63
N ILE A 695 17.15 13.51 27.35
CA ILE A 695 18.29 14.25 26.83
C ILE A 695 17.90 15.11 25.64
N SER A 696 18.68 16.16 25.36
CA SER A 696 18.46 16.96 24.15
C SER A 696 18.95 16.22 22.91
N ARG A 697 18.41 16.60 21.74
CA ARG A 697 18.88 16.08 20.45
C ARG A 697 20.39 16.31 20.25
N THR A 698 20.89 17.48 20.64
CA THR A 698 22.32 17.81 20.52
C THR A 698 23.19 16.91 21.41
N ASP A 699 22.74 16.60 22.61
CA ASP A 699 23.46 15.68 23.51
C ASP A 699 23.45 14.25 22.93
N PHE A 700 22.32 13.81 22.36
CA PHE A 700 22.19 12.51 21.70
C PHE A 700 23.13 12.39 20.50
N GLU A 701 23.07 13.35 19.57
CA GLU A 701 23.90 13.36 18.36
C GLU A 701 25.39 13.38 18.72
N LYS A 702 25.77 14.16 19.75
CA LYS A 702 27.13 14.18 20.27
C LYS A 702 27.54 12.83 20.85
N ASP A 703 26.73 12.22 21.70
CA ASP A 703 27.01 10.93 22.32
C ASP A 703 27.17 9.81 21.27
N LEU A 704 26.32 9.77 20.24
CA LEU A 704 26.46 8.77 19.18
C LEU A 704 27.69 9.02 18.29
N ASN A 705 27.97 10.28 17.95
CA ASN A 705 29.15 10.65 17.15
C ASN A 705 30.47 10.38 17.89
N ASP A 706 30.55 10.71 19.18
CA ASP A 706 31.74 10.45 20.01
C ASP A 706 32.02 8.93 20.10
N ASN A 707 30.97 8.09 20.11
CA ASN A 707 31.13 6.65 20.07
C ASN A 707 31.73 6.19 18.73
N TYR A 708 31.25 6.70 17.60
CA TYR A 708 31.83 6.39 16.29
C TYR A 708 33.28 6.89 16.18
N GLN A 709 33.57 8.08 16.69
CA GLN A 709 34.93 8.61 16.74
C GLN A 709 35.85 7.68 17.55
N ALA A 710 35.40 7.18 18.71
CA ALA A 710 36.18 6.22 19.50
C ALA A 710 36.49 4.92 18.74
N MET A 711 35.57 4.46 17.88
CA MET A 711 35.79 3.29 17.01
C MET A 711 36.85 3.59 15.93
N GLU A 712 36.77 4.74 15.29
CA GLU A 712 37.71 5.18 14.25
C GLU A 712 39.12 5.38 14.81
N GLU A 713 39.25 6.02 15.97
CA GLU A 713 40.55 6.29 16.63
C GLU A 713 41.34 5.02 16.96
N ILE A 714 40.66 3.91 17.25
CA ILE A 714 41.31 2.62 17.50
C ILE A 714 41.54 1.79 16.23
N GLY A 715 41.15 2.33 15.07
CA GLY A 715 41.36 1.78 13.73
C GLY A 715 40.27 0.82 13.25
N LEU A 716 39.05 0.88 13.78
CA LEU A 716 37.95 0.05 13.29
C LEU A 716 37.37 0.60 12.00
N LYS A 717 36.97 -0.30 11.10
CA LYS A 717 36.15 0.03 9.93
C LYS A 717 34.70 0.25 10.37
N ILE A 718 34.11 1.40 10.03
CA ILE A 718 32.67 1.62 10.18
C ILE A 718 31.93 0.92 9.03
N GLU A 719 31.05 -0.02 9.38
CA GLU A 719 30.31 -0.80 8.41
C GLU A 719 29.02 -0.11 7.95
N SER A 720 28.62 -0.36 6.69
CA SER A 720 27.35 0.10 6.12
C SER A 720 26.51 -1.12 5.68
N PRO A 721 25.22 -1.22 6.05
CA PRO A 721 24.44 -0.25 6.83
C PRO A 721 24.90 -0.09 8.29
N ARG A 722 24.70 1.11 8.84
CA ARG A 722 25.06 1.46 10.22
C ARG A 722 23.90 1.14 11.17
N TYR A 723 24.19 0.36 12.20
CA TYR A 723 23.25 0.01 13.26
C TYR A 723 23.71 0.54 14.60
N PHE A 724 22.74 0.87 15.44
CA PHE A 724 22.94 1.36 16.80
C PHE A 724 22.04 0.59 17.76
N MET A 725 22.57 0.10 18.89
CA MET A 725 21.75 -0.45 19.98
C MET A 725 21.76 0.53 21.15
N PRO A 726 20.62 1.12 21.53
CA PRO A 726 20.54 2.03 22.66
C PRO A 726 20.98 1.37 23.98
N PRO A 727 21.67 2.10 24.87
CA PRO A 727 22.02 1.63 26.21
C PRO A 727 20.78 1.27 27.01
N TYR A 728 20.94 0.33 27.94
CA TYR A 728 19.84 -0.29 28.71
C TYR A 728 18.73 -0.90 27.85
N GLU A 729 19.00 -1.10 26.56
CA GLU A 729 18.05 -1.60 25.58
C GLU A 729 16.74 -0.77 25.55
N TRP A 730 16.83 0.52 25.89
CA TRP A 730 15.68 1.40 26.14
C TRP A 730 15.77 2.71 25.34
N TYR A 731 14.68 3.05 24.64
CA TYR A 731 14.58 4.20 23.72
C TYR A 731 13.12 4.46 23.37
N ASN A 732 12.83 5.58 22.72
CA ASN A 732 11.50 5.95 22.25
C ASN A 732 11.50 6.36 20.76
N GLN A 733 10.33 6.73 20.24
CA GLN A 733 10.19 7.08 18.83
C GLN A 733 11.03 8.30 18.44
N GLU A 734 11.16 9.28 19.34
CA GLU A 734 11.94 10.49 19.10
C GLU A 734 13.43 10.18 18.92
N ILE A 735 14.01 9.33 19.79
CA ILE A 735 15.38 8.84 19.64
C ILE A 735 15.58 8.07 18.34
N SER A 736 14.62 7.23 17.93
CA SER A 736 14.67 6.53 16.64
C SER A 736 14.70 7.51 15.47
N ASN A 737 13.84 8.52 15.47
CA ASN A 737 13.79 9.53 14.41
C ASN A 737 15.11 10.31 14.31
N TRP A 738 15.72 10.67 15.45
CA TRP A 738 17.01 11.35 15.46
C TRP A 738 18.13 10.45 14.93
N THR A 739 18.12 9.17 15.31
CA THR A 739 19.10 8.18 14.83
C THR A 739 18.99 7.99 13.32
N GLU A 740 17.77 7.89 12.79
CA GLU A 740 17.49 7.75 11.37
C GLU A 740 17.94 9.00 10.58
N ALA A 741 17.70 10.21 11.12
CA ALA A 741 18.17 11.45 10.54
C ALA A 741 19.72 11.53 10.44
N MET A 742 20.44 10.78 11.29
CA MET A 742 21.89 10.62 11.22
C MET A 742 22.33 9.53 10.24
N GLY A 743 21.40 8.86 9.55
CA GLY A 743 21.66 7.75 8.64
C GLY A 743 22.11 6.47 9.37
N VAL A 744 21.53 6.20 10.54
CA VAL A 744 21.80 5.04 11.40
C VAL A 744 20.46 4.39 11.77
N GLN A 745 20.39 3.05 11.81
CA GLN A 745 19.18 2.32 12.18
C GLN A 745 19.29 1.77 13.60
N ILE A 746 18.32 2.08 14.46
CA ILE A 746 18.22 1.43 15.78
C ILE A 746 17.89 -0.05 15.61
N VAL A 747 18.63 -0.90 16.31
CA VAL A 747 18.29 -2.30 16.55
C VAL A 747 18.22 -2.56 18.06
N ASN A 748 17.36 -3.47 18.48
CA ASN A 748 17.28 -3.92 19.86
C ASN A 748 17.08 -5.43 19.95
N PHE A 749 17.32 -6.03 21.11
CA PHE A 749 17.09 -7.46 21.28
C PHE A 749 15.61 -7.83 21.09
N THR A 750 15.35 -9.07 20.65
CA THR A 750 13.99 -9.58 20.58
C THR A 750 13.54 -9.99 21.99
N PRO A 751 12.44 -9.42 22.55
CA PRO A 751 11.99 -9.76 23.90
C PRO A 751 11.40 -11.17 23.96
N GLY A 752 11.38 -11.75 25.17
CA GLY A 752 10.66 -13.00 25.47
C GLY A 752 11.52 -14.14 26.02
N THR A 753 12.82 -14.15 25.76
CA THR A 753 13.74 -15.22 26.21
C THR A 753 14.36 -14.99 27.57
N THR A 754 14.21 -13.77 28.14
CA THR A 754 14.89 -13.31 29.37
C THR A 754 16.43 -13.26 29.28
N SER A 755 17.01 -13.37 28.08
CA SER A 755 18.47 -13.42 27.92
C SER A 755 19.17 -12.13 28.35
N ASN A 756 18.48 -11.00 28.24
CA ASN A 756 18.96 -9.69 28.70
C ASN A 756 19.15 -9.59 30.22
N ALA A 757 18.69 -10.57 31.02
CA ALA A 757 18.91 -10.59 32.47
C ALA A 757 20.27 -11.20 32.88
N ASP A 758 21.12 -11.60 31.93
CA ASP A 758 22.40 -12.27 32.21
C ASP A 758 23.44 -11.41 32.91
N TYR A 759 23.28 -10.07 32.91
CA TYR A 759 24.11 -9.16 33.70
C TYR A 759 23.74 -9.08 35.18
N THR A 760 22.54 -9.55 35.56
CA THR A 760 22.00 -9.35 36.92
C THR A 760 22.79 -10.11 37.98
N THR A 761 23.00 -9.51 39.16
CA THR A 761 23.70 -10.15 40.28
C THR A 761 22.71 -10.76 41.29
N PRO A 762 23.12 -11.77 42.11
CA PRO A 762 22.20 -12.48 43.01
C PRO A 762 21.41 -11.63 44.01
N ASP A 763 21.88 -10.41 44.30
CA ASP A 763 21.21 -9.43 45.16
C ASP A 763 20.12 -8.62 44.45
N MET A 764 20.02 -8.71 43.12
CA MET A 764 19.00 -8.03 42.32
C MET A 764 17.69 -8.83 42.29
N LYS A 765 16.56 -8.12 42.39
CA LYS A 765 15.21 -8.73 42.41
C LYS A 765 14.88 -9.54 41.15
N ASN A 766 15.44 -9.15 40.00
CA ASN A 766 15.24 -9.78 38.70
C ASN A 766 16.36 -10.77 38.34
N TYR A 767 17.14 -11.24 39.31
CA TYR A 767 18.19 -12.22 39.08
C TYR A 767 17.65 -13.54 38.52
N LEU A 768 18.25 -14.02 37.44
CA LEU A 768 18.02 -15.36 36.88
C LEU A 768 19.36 -16.09 36.70
N SER A 769 19.42 -17.35 37.12
CA SER A 769 20.60 -18.20 36.86
C SER A 769 20.81 -18.41 35.35
N SER A 770 22.04 -18.66 34.91
CA SER A 770 22.33 -18.90 33.51
C SER A 770 21.64 -20.16 32.99
N GLU A 771 21.44 -21.16 33.85
CA GLU A 771 20.65 -22.35 33.51
C GLU A 771 19.18 -22.01 33.27
N THR A 772 18.58 -21.17 34.11
CA THR A 772 17.21 -20.70 33.91
C THR A 772 17.08 -19.92 32.62
N ILE A 773 18.02 -19.01 32.33
CA ILE A 773 18.02 -18.23 31.09
C ILE A 773 18.16 -19.16 29.87
N TYR A 774 19.09 -20.12 29.90
CA TYR A 774 19.26 -21.12 28.84
C TYR A 774 17.97 -21.91 28.58
N ASN A 775 17.31 -22.38 29.64
CA ASN A 775 16.05 -23.13 29.53
C ASN A 775 14.91 -22.24 28.99
N ASN A 776 14.83 -20.97 29.40
CA ASN A 776 13.85 -20.03 28.88
C ASN A 776 14.03 -19.76 27.38
N ILE A 777 15.28 -19.68 26.91
CA ILE A 777 15.58 -19.55 25.47
C ILE A 777 15.03 -20.76 24.70
N LEU A 778 15.29 -21.98 25.17
CA LEU A 778 14.82 -23.19 24.51
C LEU A 778 13.29 -23.36 24.59
N ALA A 779 12.68 -23.01 25.72
CA ALA A 779 11.22 -23.06 25.89
C ALA A 779 10.52 -22.03 24.99
N TYR A 780 11.10 -20.83 24.83
CA TYR A 780 10.59 -19.83 23.90
C TYR A 780 10.71 -20.32 22.46
N GLU A 781 11.84 -20.93 22.09
CA GLU A 781 12.07 -21.51 20.78
C GLU A 781 11.03 -22.58 20.44
N GLU A 782 10.74 -23.49 21.37
CA GLU A 782 9.75 -24.55 21.17
C GLU A 782 8.33 -24.02 20.95
N LYS A 783 7.96 -22.93 21.63
CA LYS A 783 6.62 -22.35 21.54
C LYS A 783 6.43 -21.36 20.39
N ASN A 784 7.44 -20.52 20.12
CA ASN A 784 7.30 -19.34 19.24
C ASN A 784 8.35 -19.29 18.12
N GLY A 785 9.35 -20.17 18.13
CA GLY A 785 10.51 -20.12 17.24
C GLY A 785 11.46 -18.94 17.49
N LEU A 786 12.71 -19.08 17.05
CA LEU A 786 13.75 -18.03 17.08
C LEU A 786 14.10 -17.50 15.68
N ASN A 787 13.17 -17.63 14.72
CA ASN A 787 13.35 -17.06 13.39
C ASN A 787 13.44 -15.53 13.46
N GLY A 788 14.43 -14.94 12.80
CA GLY A 788 14.70 -13.50 12.80
C GLY A 788 15.18 -12.94 14.15
N PHE A 789 15.55 -13.78 15.11
CA PHE A 789 15.75 -13.34 16.50
C PHE A 789 17.09 -12.60 16.69
N LEU A 790 17.07 -11.51 17.46
CA LEU A 790 18.24 -10.79 17.95
C LEU A 790 18.48 -11.20 19.41
N LEU A 791 19.28 -12.25 19.61
CA LEU A 791 19.48 -12.87 20.92
C LEU A 791 20.63 -12.17 21.67
N LEU A 792 20.28 -11.46 22.75
CA LEU A 792 21.22 -10.65 23.52
C LEU A 792 21.97 -11.45 24.59
N VAL A 793 23.28 -11.20 24.72
CA VAL A 793 24.17 -11.69 25.78
C VAL A 793 25.18 -10.60 26.12
N HIS A 794 25.50 -10.35 27.38
CA HIS A 794 26.52 -9.34 27.73
C HIS A 794 27.95 -9.88 27.52
N ILE A 795 28.82 -9.08 26.89
CA ILE A 795 30.23 -9.46 26.64
C ILE A 795 31.06 -9.56 27.93
N GLY A 796 30.62 -8.86 28.97
CA GLY A 796 31.20 -8.90 30.30
C GLY A 796 30.19 -8.44 31.33
N THR A 797 30.36 -8.86 32.57
CA THR A 797 29.40 -8.62 33.66
C THR A 797 30.11 -8.35 34.98
N ASP A 798 29.40 -7.77 35.95
CA ASP A 798 29.96 -7.49 37.27
C ASP A 798 30.60 -8.74 37.89
N PRO A 799 31.74 -8.63 38.62
CA PRO A 799 32.36 -9.76 39.31
C PRO A 799 31.44 -10.53 40.26
N LYS A 800 30.39 -9.91 40.79
CA LYS A 800 29.37 -10.56 41.63
C LYS A 800 28.47 -11.51 40.84
N ARG A 801 28.36 -11.38 39.52
CA ARG A 801 27.73 -12.38 38.64
C ARG A 801 28.68 -13.57 38.53
N ILE A 802 28.59 -14.54 39.45
CA ILE A 802 29.49 -15.71 39.45
C ILE A 802 29.12 -16.77 38.41
N ASP A 803 27.83 -16.90 38.10
CA ASP A 803 27.30 -17.81 37.10
C ASP A 803 27.12 -17.06 35.78
N LYS A 804 28.05 -17.23 34.83
CA LYS A 804 28.13 -16.40 33.61
C LYS A 804 27.42 -17.09 32.44
N LEU A 805 26.47 -16.41 31.78
CA LEU A 805 25.73 -17.00 30.67
C LEU A 805 26.64 -17.38 29.48
N TYR A 806 27.70 -16.61 29.24
CA TYR A 806 28.64 -16.90 28.17
C TYR A 806 29.40 -18.23 28.36
N ASP A 807 29.41 -18.83 29.56
CA ASP A 807 29.97 -20.16 29.78
C ASP A 807 29.07 -21.27 29.19
N ARG A 808 27.78 -20.98 28.98
CA ARG A 808 26.79 -21.86 28.33
C ARG A 808 26.63 -21.58 26.83
N LEU A 809 27.37 -20.61 26.29
CA LEU A 809 27.22 -20.16 24.90
C LEU A 809 27.49 -21.28 23.89
N GLU A 810 28.50 -22.13 24.12
CA GLU A 810 28.83 -23.23 23.21
C GLU A 810 27.70 -24.27 23.16
N ASP A 811 27.12 -24.60 24.30
CA ASP A 811 26.02 -25.57 24.40
C ASP A 811 24.76 -25.03 23.71
N MET A 812 24.46 -23.75 23.93
CA MET A 812 23.34 -23.05 23.28
C MET A 812 23.49 -23.03 21.76
N ILE A 813 24.67 -22.68 21.26
CA ILE A 813 24.97 -22.68 19.83
C ILE A 813 24.77 -24.07 19.22
N LYS A 814 25.31 -25.12 19.86
CA LYS A 814 25.20 -26.49 19.35
C LYS A 814 23.75 -26.96 19.30
N GLU A 815 22.98 -26.68 20.35
CA GLU A 815 21.57 -27.07 20.41
C GLU A 815 20.74 -26.33 19.36
N LEU A 816 20.92 -25.01 19.21
CA LEU A 816 20.18 -24.24 18.20
C LEU A 816 20.57 -24.63 16.76
N LYS A 817 21.85 -24.94 16.49
CA LYS A 817 22.24 -25.52 15.20
C LYS A 817 21.57 -26.86 14.93
N LYS A 818 21.49 -27.72 15.94
CA LYS A 818 20.80 -29.02 15.85
C LYS A 818 19.30 -28.84 15.53
N ARG A 819 18.68 -27.75 16.00
CA ARG A 819 17.29 -27.35 15.67
C ARG A 819 17.14 -26.65 14.32
N GLY A 820 18.23 -26.49 13.58
CA GLY A 820 18.26 -25.99 12.21
C GLY A 820 18.48 -24.48 12.09
N TYR A 821 18.89 -23.78 13.15
CA TYR A 821 19.17 -22.35 13.07
C TYR A 821 20.53 -22.07 12.44
N GLU A 822 20.52 -21.16 11.47
CA GLU A 822 21.72 -20.51 10.97
C GLU A 822 21.98 -19.20 11.75
N PHE A 823 23.25 -18.97 12.09
CA PHE A 823 23.67 -17.78 12.81
C PHE A 823 24.23 -16.73 11.85
N LYS A 824 23.62 -15.55 11.83
CA LYS A 824 23.98 -14.42 10.97
C LYS A 824 24.41 -13.23 11.82
N ARG A 825 25.24 -12.34 11.24
CA ARG A 825 25.41 -10.99 11.77
C ARG A 825 24.13 -10.17 11.54
N VAL A 826 23.92 -9.13 12.33
CA VAL A 826 22.75 -8.23 12.19
C VAL A 826 22.59 -7.67 10.78
N ASP A 827 23.67 -7.27 10.10
CA ASP A 827 23.62 -6.71 8.73
C ASP A 827 23.27 -7.74 7.65
N LYS A 828 23.35 -9.03 7.97
CA LYS A 828 22.90 -10.12 7.10
C LYS A 828 21.49 -10.55 7.45
N LEU A 829 21.22 -10.72 8.74
CA LEU A 829 19.91 -11.10 9.24
C LEU A 829 18.81 -10.09 8.86
N LEU A 830 19.12 -8.79 8.84
CA LEU A 830 18.17 -7.74 8.52
C LEU A 830 18.16 -7.34 7.04
N LYS A 831 18.97 -8.02 6.22
CA LYS A 831 19.00 -7.85 4.76
C LYS A 831 18.26 -9.00 4.06
N ASP A 832 18.49 -10.21 4.56
CA ASP A 832 17.86 -11.44 4.09
C ASP A 832 16.39 -11.50 4.47
#